data_AF-A0A4U1B1Y8-F1
#
_entry.id   AF-A0A4U1B1Y8-F1
#
_cell.length_a   1.000
_cell.length_b   1.000
_cell.length_c   1.000
_cell.angle_alpha   90.00
_cell.angle_beta   90.00
_cell.angle_gamma   90.00
#
_symmetry.space_group_name_H-M   'P 1'
#
loop_
_entity.id
_entity.type
_entity.pdbx_description
1 polymer ?
#
loop_
_entity_poly.entity_id
_entity_poly.type
_entity_poly.pdbx_seq_one_letter_code
_entity_poly.pdbx_strand_id
1 'polypeptide(L)'
;MKVNTGLKSAKAVFIIALLTGGLVGCVDESELNTDTVTYQPEERPLGVLAGEDAEYAPGSTVIISGRLTGTVTDQTLLWSQIEGSPINIADPTMADLTFIAPNVEALESFTFQLAAIGSDGNVINDGDGNPLVDDVTITVFDPAKLITLEAEDSSVATLSGAVTIVGEGDEQYVSGHSGTGHTSDITPGDKVSFNVDLETGGYYTVYLNYTIGSGYGGKVGQVITNGVTTDLSLSETGKFEQIRVGVFNMNTGTNTIEVGGGWNYYRVDNIQLLPAAAPAVPLKVEPQLVNVNASQQALALMEFIAGNYGTATLSGQTEFPRKTGNTFELNDFNAVTEATGDDAPAIVAFDYMNYSASYQGEDPSGLTEAMLAHHQEKNIILSALFHWRAPSGNDGEGSFYTDGTTFDVAAALADPNSAEYAELLNDIDTVAMELKKLADADVPVLWRPLHEAEGGWFWWGAKGSDAFKELWMLMYDRMTNTHGLNNLIWVFTHTHGLSQDWYPGDDYVDIVGFDGYADPANDPNATFSGQYSTLKERHNGKKLVALTETGTIPDVSKMHEQNAWWAFFITWNSEYWDSSSVIGPQGADAATIDMNYAYEGLVNLDDVPGGRTKVEAGLYTSFEPVALDGWEAQVNWSPTDGLTTSSDWSASGATSLAVIKDMTAIDSPENIVLQTYPAEGFDVSNAVTMTIYANAIDAGMPNVHVFVKHADGESWPDPINLNSDGVAFPIDVSGIDTLTGFGVRFQNLDITATQAQYLIDKITLTDSDGNETVAYDFEPDTDGWHAQVAWSNVSGITTSEEWATSGARSLALYKNLAAHGAANDVVLQNYPEGGFDVTGKSTLTLKVNSIGAGDMVDAHIFFKAPDGVESWPAAVAIGADGTELTIDVSQVDTLDGLGVRFNGVDAASDNARFFIDEIRVDGALIADFEGTGNWEFQVNWAPVGGIQLSKAWSDDGMNSLSGITQLVDGDDDIILQVYPEGGLLLGDVSTLKVTAYVMDAGDGVQVQLFAKDKDFAWRDGGAVDMVDGGVTLSLDIADMSEMSGFGVRFMGPVNSDTPSQYFIDNVVFE
;
A
#
# COMPACT_ATOMS: atom_id res chain seq x y z
N MET A 1 14.68 14.23 61.94
CA MET A 1 14.76 13.88 63.38
C MET A 1 14.05 12.54 63.55
N LYS A 2 14.78 11.47 63.95
CA LYS A 2 14.35 10.08 64.25
C LYS A 2 13.71 9.31 63.05
N VAL A 3 14.36 8.34 62.40
CA VAL A 3 14.92 7.02 62.84
C VAL A 3 13.84 6.02 63.26
N ASN A 4 13.61 4.98 62.44
CA ASN A 4 13.80 3.53 62.76
C ASN A 4 13.14 2.66 61.66
N THR A 5 13.88 1.91 60.82
CA THR A 5 14.56 0.61 61.01
C THR A 5 13.67 -0.63 60.91
N GLY A 6 14.07 -1.50 59.98
CA GLY A 6 14.25 -2.94 60.21
C GLY A 6 13.14 -3.85 59.69
N LEU A 7 13.40 -5.07 59.21
CA LEU A 7 14.62 -5.86 59.02
C LEU A 7 14.13 -7.24 58.53
N LYS A 8 14.77 -7.86 57.50
CA LYS A 8 15.03 -9.32 57.33
C LYS A 8 13.82 -10.29 57.25
N SER A 9 13.83 -11.48 56.64
CA SER A 9 14.76 -12.30 55.83
C SER A 9 13.97 -13.58 55.46
N ALA A 10 14.01 -14.03 54.21
CA ALA A 10 14.66 -15.26 53.72
C ALA A 10 14.02 -16.65 54.01
N LYS A 11 13.98 -17.44 52.90
CA LYS A 11 14.10 -18.92 52.74
C LYS A 11 12.84 -19.79 52.56
N ALA A 12 12.62 -20.16 51.30
CA ALA A 12 12.59 -21.52 50.69
C ALA A 12 12.12 -22.76 51.50
N VAL A 13 11.26 -23.59 50.88
CA VAL A 13 11.47 -25.03 50.48
C VAL A 13 10.14 -25.69 50.02
N PHE A 14 10.06 -25.99 48.72
CA PHE A 14 9.75 -27.27 48.01
C PHE A 14 8.72 -28.35 48.50
N ILE A 15 7.93 -28.85 47.50
CA ILE A 15 7.48 -30.26 47.17
C ILE A 15 5.98 -30.68 47.31
N ILE A 16 5.32 -30.78 46.13
CA ILE A 16 4.56 -31.91 45.48
C ILE A 16 3.07 -32.27 45.79
N ALA A 17 2.28 -32.17 44.70
CA ALA A 17 1.16 -32.97 44.12
C ALA A 17 -0.23 -33.10 44.78
N LEU A 18 -1.30 -32.84 43.99
CA LEU A 18 -2.06 -33.86 43.24
C LEU A 18 -3.14 -33.25 42.29
N LEU A 19 -3.34 -33.94 41.15
CA LEU A 19 -4.30 -33.70 40.06
C LEU A 19 -5.79 -33.56 40.48
N THR A 20 -6.56 -32.70 39.77
CA THR A 20 -7.72 -33.05 38.92
C THR A 20 -8.42 -31.81 38.33
N GLY A 21 -8.43 -31.69 37.00
CA GLY A 21 -9.61 -31.45 36.14
C GLY A 21 -10.27 -30.06 36.04
N GLY A 22 -10.22 -29.48 34.83
CA GLY A 22 -11.39 -28.85 34.18
C GLY A 22 -11.31 -27.35 33.88
N LEU A 23 -10.96 -27.01 32.63
CA LEU A 23 -11.44 -25.89 31.80
C LEU A 23 -12.04 -24.67 32.53
N VAL A 24 -11.23 -23.62 32.73
CA VAL A 24 -11.51 -22.19 32.47
C VAL A 24 -10.14 -21.49 32.45
N GLY A 25 -9.72 -20.94 31.31
CA GLY A 25 -8.50 -20.10 31.25
C GLY A 25 -8.81 -18.72 31.84
N CYS A 26 -8.59 -18.57 33.15
CA CYS A 26 -8.48 -17.25 33.78
C CYS A 26 -7.12 -16.66 33.43
N VAL A 27 -7.11 -15.43 32.90
CA VAL A 27 -5.94 -14.56 32.82
C VAL A 27 -5.37 -14.39 34.24
N ASP A 28 -4.07 -14.59 34.38
CA ASP A 28 -3.35 -14.53 35.66
C ASP A 28 -3.27 -13.06 36.11
N GLU A 29 -3.97 -12.74 37.19
CA GLU A 29 -4.21 -11.39 37.73
C GLU A 29 -2.98 -10.80 38.47
N SER A 30 -1.75 -11.17 38.09
CA SER A 30 -0.54 -10.90 38.89
C SER A 30 0.57 -10.05 38.26
N GLU A 31 0.37 -9.45 37.08
CA GLU A 31 1.27 -8.40 36.57
C GLU A 31 0.51 -7.17 36.04
N LEU A 32 -0.32 -6.54 36.90
CA LEU A 32 -0.75 -5.15 36.66
C LEU A 32 0.40 -4.20 37.04
N ASN A 33 1.12 -3.71 36.05
CA ASN A 33 1.99 -2.56 36.22
C ASN A 33 1.11 -1.33 36.51
N THR A 34 1.28 -0.73 37.70
CA THR A 34 0.52 0.45 38.17
C THR A 34 1.43 1.68 38.30
N ASP A 35 2.61 1.65 37.70
CA ASP A 35 3.57 2.73 37.79
C ASP A 35 3.08 3.96 37.02
N THR A 36 2.95 5.07 37.73
CA THR A 36 2.65 6.39 37.16
C THR A 36 3.89 6.85 36.38
N VAL A 37 3.81 6.82 35.04
CA VAL A 37 4.89 7.28 34.15
C VAL A 37 5.17 8.75 34.44
N THR A 38 6.42 9.07 34.77
CA THR A 38 6.86 10.45 35.04
C THR A 38 7.57 10.98 33.79
N TYR A 39 7.00 12.03 33.20
CA TYR A 39 7.48 12.73 32.00
C TYR A 39 9.00 12.97 32.02
N GLN A 40 9.72 12.41 31.05
CA GLN A 40 11.07 12.79 30.66
C GLN A 40 10.97 13.53 29.31
N PRO A 41 11.35 14.81 29.22
CA PRO A 41 11.37 15.51 27.94
C PRO A 41 12.43 14.88 27.02
N GLU A 42 12.04 14.49 25.81
CA GLU A 42 12.92 13.83 24.84
C GLU A 42 13.51 14.83 23.82
N GLU A 43 14.68 14.47 23.25
CA GLU A 43 15.38 15.25 22.23
C GLU A 43 14.93 14.84 20.81
N ARG A 44 14.48 15.79 19.98
CA ARG A 44 13.91 15.66 18.65
C ARG A 44 14.82 16.28 17.57
N PRO A 45 14.81 15.75 16.33
CA PRO A 45 15.51 16.35 15.19
C PRO A 45 15.12 17.81 15.00
N LEU A 46 16.11 18.68 14.83
CA LEU A 46 15.93 20.10 14.68
C LEU A 46 15.38 20.43 13.28
N GLY A 47 14.42 21.33 13.19
CA GLY A 47 13.91 21.90 11.94
C GLY A 47 13.77 23.42 12.03
N VAL A 48 13.44 24.06 10.92
CA VAL A 48 13.24 25.50 10.83
C VAL A 48 12.03 25.83 9.97
N LEU A 49 11.25 26.82 10.39
CA LEU A 49 10.06 27.29 9.67
C LEU A 49 10.09 28.81 9.59
N ALA A 50 10.07 29.32 8.36
CA ALA A 50 9.78 30.71 8.05
C ALA A 50 8.25 30.90 8.03
N GLY A 51 7.80 32.12 8.34
CA GLY A 51 6.38 32.48 8.33
C GLY A 51 5.81 32.49 6.91
N GLU A 52 4.53 32.80 6.79
CA GLU A 52 3.87 32.85 5.49
C GLU A 52 4.30 34.05 4.64
N ASP A 53 4.28 33.85 3.33
CA ASP A 53 4.35 34.92 2.35
C ASP A 53 3.26 35.95 2.62
N ALA A 54 3.62 37.23 2.56
CA ALA A 54 2.70 38.30 2.93
C ALA A 54 2.97 39.58 2.13
N GLU A 55 1.91 40.37 1.97
CA GLU A 55 1.94 41.60 1.19
C GLU A 55 1.78 42.85 2.06
N TYR A 56 2.59 43.86 1.77
CA TYR A 56 2.66 45.07 2.59
C TYR A 56 2.67 46.34 1.73
N ALA A 57 1.95 47.36 2.18
CA ALA A 57 2.06 48.69 1.62
C ALA A 57 3.37 49.38 2.09
N PRO A 58 4.01 50.22 1.27
CA PRO A 58 5.16 51.03 1.65
C PRO A 58 4.95 51.80 2.95
N GLY A 59 5.95 51.75 3.83
CA GLY A 59 5.92 52.42 5.12
C GLY A 59 5.17 51.68 6.24
N SER A 60 4.54 50.54 5.95
CA SER A 60 3.95 49.67 6.99
C SER A 60 5.03 48.90 7.75
N THR A 61 4.73 48.51 8.98
CA THR A 61 5.60 47.62 9.75
C THR A 61 5.40 46.19 9.25
N VAL A 62 6.47 45.58 8.74
CA VAL A 62 6.54 44.17 8.39
C VAL A 62 7.06 43.40 9.60
N ILE A 63 6.41 42.29 9.91
CA ILE A 63 6.86 41.31 10.90
C ILE A 63 6.78 39.96 10.21
N ILE A 64 7.94 39.35 9.93
CA ILE A 64 8.03 37.95 9.52
C ILE A 64 8.49 37.13 10.72
N SER A 65 7.72 36.12 11.07
CA SER A 65 8.01 35.24 12.18
C SER A 65 8.74 34.00 11.69
N GLY A 66 9.64 33.50 12.51
CA GLY A 66 10.44 32.31 12.23
C GLY A 66 10.60 31.51 13.50
N ARG A 67 10.60 30.18 13.41
CA ARG A 67 10.79 29.32 14.57
C ARG A 67 11.65 28.12 14.26
N LEU A 68 12.41 27.68 15.25
CA LEU A 68 12.97 26.34 15.28
C LEU A 68 11.89 25.35 15.68
N THR A 69 11.94 24.17 15.10
CA THR A 69 11.15 22.99 15.48
C THR A 69 12.08 21.89 15.95
N GLY A 70 11.57 20.88 16.65
CA GLY A 70 12.40 19.85 17.27
C GLY A 70 12.97 20.24 18.65
N THR A 71 13.99 19.53 19.13
CA THR A 71 14.58 19.82 20.45
C THR A 71 15.75 20.75 20.30
N VAL A 72 15.45 22.00 20.58
CA VAL A 72 16.41 23.10 20.60
C VAL A 72 17.17 23.08 21.91
N THR A 73 18.47 22.82 21.84
CA THR A 73 19.38 22.84 22.99
C THR A 73 20.20 24.12 23.02
N ASP A 74 21.02 24.35 22.00
CA ASP A 74 21.90 25.52 21.86
C ASP A 74 21.78 26.24 20.52
N GLN A 75 20.86 25.79 19.65
CA GLN A 75 20.68 26.31 18.31
C GLN A 75 19.85 27.59 18.30
N THR A 76 20.09 28.46 17.31
CA THR A 76 19.35 29.71 17.12
C THR A 76 18.95 29.89 15.66
N LEU A 77 18.30 31.01 15.36
CA LEU A 77 17.87 31.36 14.00
C LEU A 77 18.81 32.37 13.37
N LEU A 78 18.89 32.37 12.04
CA LEU A 78 19.57 33.41 11.26
C LEU A 78 18.79 33.71 9.98
N TRP A 79 18.27 34.93 9.89
CA TRP A 79 17.67 35.47 8.70
C TRP A 79 18.70 36.06 7.74
N SER A 80 18.57 35.75 6.46
CA SER A 80 19.33 36.35 5.37
C SER A 80 18.38 36.77 4.26
N GLN A 81 18.44 38.02 3.83
CA GLN A 81 17.75 38.42 2.61
C GLN A 81 18.51 37.86 1.40
N ILE A 82 17.83 37.08 0.57
CA ILE A 82 18.40 36.42 -0.61
C ILE A 82 17.94 37.05 -1.92
N GLU A 83 16.82 37.78 -1.92
CA GLU A 83 16.28 38.47 -3.09
C GLU A 83 15.66 39.84 -2.74
N GLY A 84 15.54 40.73 -3.74
CA GLY A 84 14.99 42.08 -3.61
C GLY A 84 16.03 43.13 -3.24
N SER A 85 15.61 44.40 -3.25
CA SER A 85 16.47 45.51 -2.84
C SER A 85 16.86 45.39 -1.35
N PRO A 86 18.09 45.76 -0.95
CA PRO A 86 18.56 45.53 0.41
C PRO A 86 17.69 46.20 1.49
N ILE A 87 17.18 45.40 2.43
CA ILE A 87 16.48 45.85 3.63
C ILE A 87 17.45 45.84 4.82
N ASN A 88 17.44 46.92 5.59
CA ASN A 88 18.28 47.04 6.77
C ASN A 88 17.69 46.24 7.94
N ILE A 89 18.12 44.98 8.07
CA ILE A 89 17.79 44.10 9.19
C ILE A 89 18.60 44.54 10.42
N ALA A 90 17.91 44.92 11.49
CA ALA A 90 18.57 45.41 12.71
C ALA A 90 19.24 44.28 13.51
N ASP A 91 18.57 43.13 13.62
CA ASP A 91 19.08 41.91 14.25
C ASP A 91 18.52 40.68 13.51
N PRO A 92 19.34 39.97 12.70
CA PRO A 92 18.88 38.83 11.91
C PRO A 92 18.71 37.56 12.74
N THR A 93 19.04 37.55 14.04
CA THR A 93 18.95 36.35 14.89
C THR A 93 17.65 36.25 15.68
N MET A 94 16.78 37.27 15.56
CA MET A 94 15.48 37.28 16.20
C MET A 94 14.53 36.31 15.50
N ALA A 95 13.69 35.63 16.29
CA ALA A 95 12.60 34.82 15.77
C ALA A 95 11.69 35.65 14.86
N ASP A 96 11.35 36.86 15.30
CA ASP A 96 10.59 37.82 14.50
C ASP A 96 11.54 38.87 13.89
N LEU A 97 11.58 38.93 12.57
CA LEU A 97 12.30 39.96 11.84
C LEU A 97 11.34 41.10 11.52
N THR A 98 11.63 42.27 12.10
CA THR A 98 10.78 43.48 11.98
C THR A 98 11.50 44.56 11.17
N PHE A 99 10.82 45.09 10.16
CA PHE A 99 11.31 46.23 9.38
C PHE A 99 10.15 47.08 8.87
N ILE A 100 10.48 48.22 8.25
CA ILE A 100 9.49 49.07 7.57
C ILE A 100 9.53 48.73 6.09
N ALA A 101 8.38 48.38 5.52
CA ALA A 101 8.24 48.08 4.09
C ALA A 101 8.82 49.23 3.25
N PRO A 102 9.80 48.97 2.37
CA PRO A 102 10.42 50.02 1.55
C PRO A 102 9.43 50.67 0.58
N ASN A 103 9.81 51.83 0.02
CA ASN A 103 9.07 52.40 -1.11
C ASN A 103 9.45 51.64 -2.38
N VAL A 104 8.44 51.19 -3.13
CA VAL A 104 8.59 50.49 -4.42
C VAL A 104 7.92 51.29 -5.54
N GLU A 105 8.38 51.13 -6.78
CA GLU A 105 7.80 51.82 -7.96
C GLU A 105 6.57 51.11 -8.54
N ALA A 106 6.39 49.81 -8.26
CA ALA A 106 5.23 49.03 -8.72
C ALA A 106 4.97 47.82 -7.82
N LEU A 107 5.77 46.76 -7.96
CA LEU A 107 5.72 45.56 -7.11
C LEU A 107 7.14 45.05 -7.01
N GLU A 108 7.60 44.77 -5.80
CA GLU A 108 8.91 44.19 -5.55
C GLU A 108 8.78 43.12 -4.46
N SER A 109 9.31 41.94 -4.76
CA SER A 109 9.39 40.83 -3.82
C SER A 109 10.73 40.84 -3.11
N PHE A 110 10.70 40.57 -1.81
CA PHE A 110 11.83 40.51 -0.90
C PHE A 110 11.82 39.13 -0.26
N THR A 111 12.75 38.27 -0.68
CA THR A 111 12.82 36.90 -0.17
C THR A 111 13.84 36.83 0.96
N PHE A 112 13.43 36.25 2.08
CA PHE A 112 14.23 36.04 3.27
C PHE A 112 14.34 34.56 3.56
N GLN A 113 15.57 34.07 3.67
CA GLN A 113 15.89 32.73 4.12
C GLN A 113 16.11 32.74 5.62
N LEU A 114 15.46 31.83 6.33
CA LEU A 114 15.68 31.52 7.73
C LEU A 114 16.49 30.24 7.85
N ALA A 115 17.66 30.33 8.47
CA ALA A 115 18.49 29.17 8.76
C ALA A 115 18.46 28.80 10.25
N ALA A 116 18.48 27.51 10.56
CA ALA A 116 18.89 27.04 11.88
C ALA A 116 20.42 27.09 11.97
N ILE A 117 20.96 27.74 13.00
CA ILE A 117 22.41 27.85 13.22
C ILE A 117 22.83 27.27 14.57
N GLY A 118 24.00 26.62 14.57
CA GLY A 118 24.60 26.07 15.78
C GLY A 118 25.29 27.14 16.63
N SER A 119 25.77 26.74 17.81
CA SER A 119 26.53 27.63 18.71
C SER A 119 27.86 28.14 18.15
N ASP A 120 28.33 27.57 17.04
CA ASP A 120 29.48 28.02 16.25
C ASP A 120 29.13 29.06 15.18
N GLY A 121 27.83 29.35 14.98
CA GLY A 121 27.31 30.30 14.01
C GLY A 121 27.19 29.76 12.59
N ASN A 122 27.40 28.46 12.36
CA ASN A 122 27.22 27.82 11.06
C ASN A 122 25.79 27.28 10.91
N VAL A 123 25.30 27.22 9.66
CA VAL A 123 24.03 26.57 9.33
C VAL A 123 24.12 25.08 9.66
N ILE A 124 23.10 24.58 10.32
CA ILE A 124 22.97 23.17 10.71
C ILE A 124 22.41 22.41 9.52
N ASN A 125 22.91 21.20 9.29
CA ASN A 125 22.37 20.31 8.28
C ASN A 125 21.48 19.25 8.92
N ASP A 126 20.48 18.78 8.18
CA ASP A 126 19.64 17.64 8.54
C ASP A 126 20.40 16.30 8.46
N GLY A 127 19.70 15.19 8.72
CA GLY A 127 20.25 13.83 8.71
C GLY A 127 20.83 13.41 7.35
N ASP A 128 20.39 14.05 6.27
CA ASP A 128 20.80 13.79 4.88
C ASP A 128 21.90 14.76 4.40
N GLY A 129 22.30 15.72 5.24
CA GLY A 129 23.35 16.68 4.96
C GLY A 129 22.88 17.95 4.23
N ASN A 130 21.57 18.17 4.09
CA ASN A 130 21.02 19.40 3.53
C ASN A 130 20.97 20.50 4.60
N PRO A 131 21.22 21.78 4.25
CA PRO A 131 21.10 22.87 5.21
C PRO A 131 19.65 23.04 5.67
N LEU A 132 19.44 23.14 6.99
CA LEU A 132 18.15 23.45 7.60
C LEU A 132 17.82 24.92 7.36
N VAL A 133 17.14 25.19 6.25
CA VAL A 133 16.68 26.50 5.84
C VAL A 133 15.23 26.46 5.39
N ASP A 134 14.54 27.59 5.54
CA ASP A 134 13.20 27.81 4.99
C ASP A 134 13.10 29.26 4.49
N ASP A 135 12.32 29.51 3.43
CA ASP A 135 12.25 30.81 2.77
C ASP A 135 10.85 31.44 2.93
N VAL A 136 10.80 32.75 3.14
CA VAL A 136 9.57 33.55 3.10
C VAL A 136 9.72 34.71 2.13
N THR A 137 8.69 34.94 1.32
CA THR A 137 8.64 36.03 0.35
C THR A 137 7.68 37.12 0.83
N ILE A 138 8.21 38.32 0.96
CA ILE A 138 7.42 39.51 1.26
C ILE A 138 7.26 40.35 0.02
N THR A 139 6.02 40.60 -0.38
CA THR A 139 5.74 41.45 -1.54
C THR A 139 5.35 42.85 -1.07
N VAL A 140 6.15 43.85 -1.42
CA VAL A 140 5.78 45.25 -1.22
C VAL A 140 5.23 45.79 -2.52
N PHE A 141 4.07 46.43 -2.45
CA PHE A 141 3.33 46.88 -3.63
C PHE A 141 3.05 48.38 -3.57
N ASP A 142 3.09 49.04 -4.72
CA ASP A 142 2.58 50.40 -4.86
C ASP A 142 1.04 50.35 -4.71
N PRO A 143 0.46 51.00 -3.69
CA PRO A 143 -0.99 51.02 -3.50
C PRO A 143 -1.75 51.60 -4.70
N ALA A 144 -1.09 52.39 -5.55
CA ALA A 144 -1.67 52.89 -6.80
C ALA A 144 -1.82 51.83 -7.91
N LYS A 145 -1.28 50.62 -7.71
CA LYS A 145 -1.37 49.47 -8.62
C LYS A 145 -2.37 48.40 -8.17
N LEU A 146 -2.99 48.56 -7.00
CA LEU A 146 -4.12 47.73 -6.57
C LEU A 146 -5.25 47.83 -7.59
N ILE A 147 -5.77 46.67 -8.01
CA ILE A 147 -7.02 46.64 -8.78
C ILE A 147 -8.13 46.87 -7.75
N THR A 148 -8.60 48.12 -7.65
CA THR A 148 -9.69 48.50 -6.76
C THR A 148 -10.99 48.56 -7.54
N LEU A 149 -12.00 47.85 -7.07
CA LEU A 149 -13.33 47.79 -7.68
C LEU A 149 -14.34 48.33 -6.69
N GLU A 150 -14.79 49.55 -6.94
CA GLU A 150 -15.71 50.30 -6.08
C GLU A 150 -17.12 49.70 -6.17
N ALA A 151 -17.80 49.49 -5.03
CA ALA A 151 -19.13 48.88 -5.01
C ALA A 151 -20.18 49.77 -5.73
N GLU A 152 -19.96 51.08 -5.80
CA GLU A 152 -20.82 52.03 -6.51
C GLU A 152 -20.58 52.13 -8.02
N ASP A 153 -19.48 51.56 -8.54
CA ASP A 153 -19.19 51.60 -9.98
C ASP A 153 -19.93 50.47 -10.71
N SER A 154 -21.07 50.82 -11.30
CA SER A 154 -21.92 49.89 -12.07
C SER A 154 -21.25 49.23 -13.28
N SER A 155 -20.05 49.67 -13.70
CA SER A 155 -19.30 49.01 -14.78
C SER A 155 -18.55 47.77 -14.31
N VAL A 156 -18.27 47.67 -13.01
CA VAL A 156 -17.54 46.54 -12.40
C VAL A 156 -18.36 45.83 -11.32
N ALA A 157 -19.27 46.52 -10.64
CA ALA A 157 -20.09 45.97 -9.56
C ALA A 157 -21.58 45.93 -9.93
N THR A 158 -22.25 44.82 -9.60
CA THR A 158 -23.71 44.67 -9.73
C THR A 158 -24.31 44.36 -8.36
N LEU A 159 -25.24 45.19 -7.92
CA LEU A 159 -26.01 44.99 -6.68
C LEU A 159 -27.21 44.07 -6.94
N SER A 160 -27.44 43.11 -6.04
CA SER A 160 -28.60 42.22 -6.07
C SER A 160 -29.29 42.20 -4.71
N GLY A 161 -30.62 42.22 -4.70
CA GLY A 161 -31.44 42.31 -3.49
C GLY A 161 -31.90 43.73 -3.16
N ALA A 162 -32.01 44.03 -1.86
CA ALA A 162 -32.45 45.32 -1.30
C ALA A 162 -31.30 46.31 -1.04
N VAL A 163 -30.04 45.87 -1.16
CA VAL A 163 -28.85 46.71 -0.99
C VAL A 163 -28.81 47.84 -2.03
N THR A 164 -28.49 49.06 -1.58
CA THR A 164 -28.33 50.24 -2.44
C THR A 164 -27.00 50.93 -2.15
N ILE A 165 -26.57 51.86 -3.00
CA ILE A 165 -25.46 52.77 -2.68
C ILE A 165 -25.98 53.93 -1.82
N VAL A 166 -25.24 54.28 -0.76
CA VAL A 166 -25.51 55.41 0.13
C VAL A 166 -24.35 56.41 0.09
N GLY A 167 -24.67 57.70 0.09
CA GLY A 167 -23.72 58.80 0.06
C GLY A 167 -23.91 59.80 1.21
N GLU A 168 -23.10 60.86 1.21
CA GLU A 168 -23.13 61.87 2.27
C GLU A 168 -24.54 62.48 2.42
N GLY A 169 -25.17 62.26 3.59
CA GLY A 169 -26.51 62.74 3.91
C GLY A 169 -27.61 61.67 3.91
N ASP A 170 -27.32 60.46 3.42
CA ASP A 170 -28.23 59.32 3.49
C ASP A 170 -28.20 58.64 4.86
N GLU A 171 -29.29 57.95 5.22
CA GLU A 171 -29.29 57.04 6.37
C GLU A 171 -28.28 55.90 6.10
N GLN A 172 -27.55 55.45 7.13
CA GLN A 172 -26.47 54.45 7.03
C GLN A 172 -25.16 54.92 6.38
N TYR A 173 -25.01 56.20 6.03
CA TYR A 173 -23.73 56.73 5.57
C TYR A 173 -22.63 56.63 6.64
N VAL A 174 -21.44 56.17 6.26
CA VAL A 174 -20.21 56.16 7.06
C VAL A 174 -19.12 56.87 6.29
N SER A 175 -18.51 57.91 6.88
CA SER A 175 -17.39 58.61 6.25
C SER A 175 -16.13 57.75 6.24
N GLY A 176 -15.28 57.90 5.21
CA GLY A 176 -13.99 57.22 5.11
C GLY A 176 -13.91 56.10 4.07
N HIS A 177 -14.96 55.94 3.26
CA HIS A 177 -14.99 55.10 2.06
C HIS A 177 -14.15 55.72 0.91
N SER A 178 -13.75 54.92 -0.09
CA SER A 178 -13.21 55.40 -1.36
C SER A 178 -14.32 55.79 -2.35
N GLY A 179 -13.96 56.36 -3.49
CA GLY A 179 -14.94 56.80 -4.48
C GLY A 179 -15.96 57.86 -3.99
N THR A 180 -17.23 57.63 -4.30
CA THR A 180 -18.37 58.57 -4.10
C THR A 180 -19.47 58.03 -3.18
N GLY A 181 -19.45 56.75 -2.82
CA GLY A 181 -20.40 56.16 -1.88
C GLY A 181 -19.93 54.78 -1.40
N HIS A 182 -20.80 54.07 -0.71
CA HIS A 182 -20.60 52.67 -0.33
C HIS A 182 -21.96 51.97 -0.24
N THR A 183 -22.03 50.66 -0.02
CA THR A 183 -23.33 50.00 0.11
C THR A 183 -24.06 50.39 1.41
N SER A 184 -25.40 50.36 1.40
CA SER A 184 -26.21 50.18 2.60
C SER A 184 -25.87 48.84 3.27
N ASP A 185 -26.45 48.56 4.44
CA ASP A 185 -26.33 47.25 5.07
C ASP A 185 -26.70 46.15 4.05
N ILE A 186 -25.77 45.25 3.76
CA ILE A 186 -26.03 44.00 3.08
C ILE A 186 -26.79 43.13 4.09
N THR A 187 -28.01 42.74 3.75
CA THR A 187 -28.86 41.88 4.57
C THR A 187 -28.91 40.46 4.02
N PRO A 188 -29.42 39.44 4.76
CA PRO A 188 -29.49 38.08 4.23
C PRO A 188 -30.25 38.00 2.90
N GLY A 189 -29.59 37.48 1.87
CA GLY A 189 -30.11 37.41 0.49
C GLY A 189 -29.63 38.54 -0.44
N ASP A 190 -29.04 39.60 0.10
CA ASP A 190 -28.38 40.66 -0.69
C ASP A 190 -26.94 40.25 -1.05
N LYS A 191 -26.46 40.75 -2.19
CA LYS A 191 -25.04 40.62 -2.57
C LYS A 191 -24.55 41.74 -3.49
N VAL A 192 -23.24 41.93 -3.50
CA VAL A 192 -22.50 42.72 -4.49
C VAL A 192 -21.67 41.76 -5.31
N SER A 193 -21.83 41.77 -6.63
CA SER A 193 -21.05 40.93 -7.55
C SER A 193 -20.10 41.80 -8.36
N PHE A 194 -18.80 41.59 -8.19
CA PHE A 194 -17.73 42.29 -8.89
C PHE A 194 -17.23 41.44 -10.06
N ASN A 195 -17.20 42.02 -11.26
CA ASN A 195 -16.57 41.43 -12.44
C ASN A 195 -15.18 42.02 -12.62
N VAL A 196 -14.17 41.15 -12.67
CA VAL A 196 -12.76 41.53 -12.83
C VAL A 196 -12.26 40.99 -14.16
N ASP A 197 -11.77 41.86 -15.04
CA ASP A 197 -11.14 41.44 -16.29
C ASP A 197 -9.62 41.57 -16.16
N LEU A 198 -8.90 40.44 -16.16
CA LEU A 198 -7.46 40.38 -15.94
C LEU A 198 -6.70 40.12 -17.24
N GLU A 199 -5.68 40.93 -17.52
CA GLU A 199 -4.82 40.75 -18.70
C GLU A 199 -3.99 39.46 -18.65
N THR A 200 -3.67 38.99 -17.44
CA THR A 200 -2.95 37.75 -17.16
C THR A 200 -3.57 37.06 -15.95
N GLY A 201 -3.87 35.77 -16.07
CA GLY A 201 -4.23 34.93 -14.93
C GLY A 201 -3.03 34.66 -14.01
N GLY A 202 -3.31 34.10 -12.84
CA GLY A 202 -2.34 33.82 -11.79
C GLY A 202 -2.96 34.02 -10.40
N TYR A 203 -2.13 33.93 -9.36
CA TYR A 203 -2.61 34.09 -7.99
C TYR A 203 -2.78 35.55 -7.61
N TYR A 204 -3.90 35.86 -6.95
CA TYR A 204 -4.20 37.19 -6.43
C TYR A 204 -4.69 37.11 -4.99
N THR A 205 -4.14 37.95 -4.13
CA THR A 205 -4.70 38.23 -2.81
C THR A 205 -5.91 39.14 -2.98
N VAL A 206 -7.05 38.70 -2.43
CA VAL A 206 -8.31 39.46 -2.41
C VAL A 206 -8.47 40.10 -1.03
N TYR A 207 -8.76 41.40 -1.02
CA TYR A 207 -9.11 42.15 0.18
C TYR A 207 -10.53 42.70 0.07
N LEU A 208 -11.22 42.72 1.20
CA LEU A 208 -12.54 43.31 1.34
C LEU A 208 -12.45 44.55 2.24
N ASN A 209 -12.88 45.71 1.73
CA ASN A 209 -13.05 46.92 2.54
C ASN A 209 -14.50 46.99 3.03
N TYR A 210 -14.68 46.85 4.35
CA TYR A 210 -16.00 46.75 4.97
C TYR A 210 -16.13 47.65 6.19
N THR A 211 -17.37 47.91 6.61
CA THR A 211 -17.67 48.47 7.93
C THR A 211 -18.92 47.84 8.51
N ILE A 212 -18.96 47.74 9.83
CA ILE A 212 -20.19 47.45 10.59
C ILE A 212 -20.56 48.69 11.39
N GLY A 213 -21.82 49.11 11.31
CA GLY A 213 -22.33 50.26 12.07
C GLY A 213 -22.25 50.02 13.58
N SER A 214 -21.98 51.07 14.36
CA SER A 214 -21.84 50.93 15.81
C SER A 214 -23.11 50.36 16.47
N GLY A 215 -22.93 49.41 17.39
CA GLY A 215 -24.00 48.74 18.15
C GLY A 215 -24.56 47.47 17.52
N TYR A 216 -24.00 47.00 16.41
CA TYR A 216 -24.46 45.80 15.71
C TYR A 216 -23.78 44.52 16.21
N GLY A 217 -22.60 44.59 16.83
CA GLY A 217 -21.75 43.44 17.14
C GLY A 217 -21.09 42.81 15.91
N GLY A 218 -20.16 41.88 16.12
CA GLY A 218 -19.52 41.12 15.04
C GLY A 218 -20.52 40.38 14.14
N LYS A 219 -20.16 40.17 12.89
CA LYS A 219 -20.96 39.49 11.85
C LYS A 219 -20.13 38.41 11.17
N VAL A 220 -20.80 37.54 10.42
CA VAL A 220 -20.16 36.61 9.49
C VAL A 220 -20.61 36.99 8.09
N GLY A 221 -19.68 37.23 7.19
CA GLY A 221 -19.95 37.44 5.76
C GLY A 221 -19.28 36.36 4.92
N GLN A 222 -19.60 36.29 3.62
CA GLN A 222 -18.93 35.40 2.68
C GLN A 222 -18.39 36.18 1.49
N VAL A 223 -17.29 35.68 0.94
CA VAL A 223 -16.76 36.08 -0.37
C VAL A 223 -16.66 34.85 -1.24
N ILE A 224 -17.25 34.89 -2.44
CA ILE A 224 -17.23 33.81 -3.40
C ILE A 224 -16.39 34.24 -4.60
N THR A 225 -15.20 33.67 -4.77
CA THR A 225 -14.27 33.97 -5.85
C THR A 225 -14.33 32.87 -6.90
N ASN A 226 -14.83 33.13 -8.11
CA ASN A 226 -14.99 32.13 -9.17
C ASN A 226 -15.74 30.84 -8.75
N GLY A 227 -16.67 30.96 -7.78
CA GLY A 227 -17.41 29.82 -7.23
C GLY A 227 -16.81 29.22 -5.96
N VAL A 228 -15.63 29.68 -5.55
CA VAL A 228 -14.92 29.27 -4.34
C VAL A 228 -15.35 30.16 -3.16
N THR A 229 -16.05 29.59 -2.17
CA THR A 229 -16.58 30.33 -1.02
C THR A 229 -15.54 30.46 0.11
N THR A 230 -15.47 31.64 0.72
CA THR A 230 -14.68 31.91 1.92
C THR A 230 -15.55 32.61 2.97
N ASP A 231 -15.66 32.02 4.15
CA ASP A 231 -16.33 32.63 5.31
C ASP A 231 -15.42 33.63 6.02
N LEU A 232 -15.96 34.79 6.38
CA LEU A 232 -15.24 35.88 7.03
C LEU A 232 -15.89 36.24 8.37
N SER A 233 -15.08 36.24 9.43
CA SER A 233 -15.48 36.80 10.73
C SER A 233 -15.21 38.30 10.75
N LEU A 234 -16.28 39.10 10.69
CA LEU A 234 -16.23 40.55 10.55
C LEU A 234 -16.46 41.23 11.90
N SER A 235 -15.44 41.93 12.40
CA SER A 235 -15.52 42.67 13.66
C SER A 235 -16.31 43.98 13.52
N GLU A 236 -16.96 44.41 14.60
CA GLU A 236 -17.60 45.74 14.66
C GLU A 236 -16.54 46.84 14.76
N THR A 237 -16.38 47.61 13.69
CA THR A 237 -15.31 48.62 13.58
C THR A 237 -15.81 50.06 13.73
N GLY A 238 -17.05 50.36 13.33
CA GLY A 238 -17.60 51.73 13.29
C GLY A 238 -16.94 52.68 12.27
N LYS A 239 -16.03 52.17 11.45
CA LYS A 239 -15.28 52.84 10.38
C LYS A 239 -14.88 51.79 9.34
N PHE A 240 -14.56 52.20 8.12
CA PHE A 240 -14.04 51.26 7.13
C PHE A 240 -12.70 50.67 7.59
N GLU A 241 -12.63 49.34 7.54
CA GLU A 241 -11.42 48.56 7.72
C GLU A 241 -11.30 47.53 6.60
N GLN A 242 -10.05 47.18 6.28
CA GLN A 242 -9.73 46.16 5.31
C GLN A 242 -9.55 44.82 6.02
N ILE A 243 -10.12 43.76 5.44
CA ILE A 243 -9.84 42.39 5.81
C ILE A 243 -9.25 41.64 4.61
N ARG A 244 -8.23 40.83 4.84
CA ARG A 244 -7.68 39.91 3.84
C ARG A 244 -8.63 38.73 3.72
N VAL A 245 -9.11 38.46 2.51
CA VAL A 245 -10.01 37.33 2.23
C VAL A 245 -9.20 36.05 2.03
N GLY A 246 -8.16 36.10 1.20
CA GLY A 246 -7.33 34.95 0.87
C GLY A 246 -6.58 35.15 -0.45
N VAL A 247 -5.79 34.15 -0.85
CA VAL A 247 -5.12 34.08 -2.15
C VAL A 247 -5.91 33.12 -3.04
N PHE A 248 -6.22 33.55 -4.26
CA PHE A 248 -7.01 32.76 -5.20
C PHE A 248 -6.35 32.73 -6.56
N ASN A 249 -6.41 31.59 -7.24
CA ASN A 249 -6.01 31.50 -8.64
C ASN A 249 -7.09 32.15 -9.52
N MET A 250 -6.71 33.20 -10.25
CA MET A 250 -7.60 33.94 -11.13
C MET A 250 -7.30 33.60 -12.59
N ASN A 251 -8.34 33.48 -13.39
CA ASN A 251 -8.26 33.21 -14.81
C ASN A 251 -7.78 34.43 -15.60
N THR A 252 -7.16 34.21 -16.76
CA THR A 252 -7.01 35.29 -17.75
C THR A 252 -8.39 35.65 -18.29
N GLY A 253 -8.72 36.95 -18.37
CA GLY A 253 -10.03 37.44 -18.77
C GLY A 253 -10.97 37.63 -17.57
N THR A 254 -12.26 37.33 -17.76
CA THR A 254 -13.31 37.59 -16.77
C THR A 254 -13.26 36.62 -15.58
N ASN A 255 -13.30 37.20 -14.38
CA ASN A 255 -13.44 36.55 -13.08
C ASN A 255 -14.60 37.22 -12.33
N THR A 256 -15.25 36.48 -11.43
CA THR A 256 -16.37 36.99 -10.62
C THR A 256 -16.07 36.84 -9.14
N ILE A 257 -16.23 37.93 -8.39
CA ILE A 257 -16.08 37.94 -6.93
C ILE A 257 -17.40 38.44 -6.33
N GLU A 258 -18.09 37.61 -5.56
CA GLU A 258 -19.35 37.96 -4.93
C GLU A 258 -19.16 38.18 -3.43
N VAL A 259 -19.65 39.31 -2.91
CA VAL A 259 -19.63 39.64 -1.48
C VAL A 259 -21.07 39.66 -0.97
N GLY A 260 -21.39 38.77 -0.04
CA GLY A 260 -22.75 38.51 0.45
C GLY A 260 -22.78 37.24 1.29
N GLY A 261 -23.96 36.68 1.59
CA GLY A 261 -24.08 35.41 2.36
C GLY A 261 -23.61 35.48 3.84
N GLY A 262 -24.06 34.56 4.70
CA GLY A 262 -23.79 34.61 6.15
C GLY A 262 -24.81 35.41 7.00
N TRP A 263 -24.47 35.72 8.25
CA TRP A 263 -25.31 36.49 9.17
C TRP A 263 -25.07 38.00 8.98
N ASN A 264 -25.72 38.57 7.96
CA ASN A 264 -25.31 39.85 7.36
C ASN A 264 -26.04 41.09 7.88
N TYR A 265 -25.22 42.06 8.32
CA TYR A 265 -25.56 43.47 8.52
C TYR A 265 -24.26 44.30 8.49
N TYR A 266 -23.56 44.28 7.35
CA TYR A 266 -22.32 45.03 7.13
C TYR A 266 -22.38 45.77 5.78
N ARG A 267 -21.49 46.74 5.59
CA ARG A 267 -21.43 47.59 4.39
C ARG A 267 -20.11 47.37 3.69
N VAL A 268 -20.14 47.39 2.37
CA VAL A 268 -18.97 47.19 1.50
C VAL A 268 -18.67 48.51 0.80
N ASP A 269 -17.40 48.89 0.84
CA ASP A 269 -16.85 50.02 0.09
C ASP A 269 -16.38 49.51 -1.28
N ASN A 270 -15.39 48.64 -1.26
CA ASN A 270 -14.77 48.07 -2.45
C ASN A 270 -14.14 46.70 -2.14
N ILE A 271 -13.75 46.01 -3.21
CA ILE A 271 -12.74 44.95 -3.13
C ILE A 271 -11.44 45.41 -3.77
N GLN A 272 -10.33 44.84 -3.30
CA GLN A 272 -9.01 45.09 -3.88
C GLN A 272 -8.33 43.77 -4.22
N LEU A 273 -7.69 43.70 -5.38
CA LEU A 273 -6.89 42.57 -5.81
C LEU A 273 -5.43 42.98 -5.98
N LEU A 274 -4.54 42.09 -5.55
CA LEU A 274 -3.10 42.24 -5.65
C LEU A 274 -2.48 40.94 -6.16
N PRO A 275 -1.61 40.96 -7.19
CA PRO A 275 -0.86 39.76 -7.59
C PRO A 275 -0.10 39.16 -6.40
N ALA A 276 -0.17 37.86 -6.24
CA ALA A 276 0.41 37.11 -5.14
C ALA A 276 1.19 35.88 -5.66
N ALA A 277 2.04 35.31 -4.82
CA ALA A 277 2.63 34.00 -5.08
C ALA A 277 1.56 32.90 -4.90
N ALA A 278 1.81 31.73 -5.48
CA ALA A 278 1.01 30.55 -5.15
C ALA A 278 1.16 30.25 -3.65
N PRO A 279 0.07 29.92 -2.94
CA PRO A 279 0.17 29.45 -1.56
C PRO A 279 1.11 28.25 -1.46
N ALA A 280 1.97 28.21 -0.45
CA ALA A 280 2.81 27.03 -0.21
C ALA A 280 1.93 25.81 0.11
N VAL A 281 2.24 24.67 -0.50
CA VAL A 281 1.72 23.35 -0.12
C VAL A 281 2.19 22.98 1.30
N PRO A 282 1.60 22.01 2.01
CA PRO A 282 2.17 21.53 3.26
C PRO A 282 3.61 21.03 3.06
N LEU A 283 4.44 21.20 4.10
CA LEU A 283 5.78 20.62 4.12
C LEU A 283 5.67 19.10 4.25
N LYS A 284 6.64 18.41 3.64
CA LYS A 284 6.78 16.96 3.78
C LYS A 284 6.81 16.59 5.27
N VAL A 285 6.02 15.59 5.63
CA VAL A 285 6.05 14.98 6.96
C VAL A 285 6.87 13.71 6.86
N GLU A 286 7.88 13.58 7.71
CA GLU A 286 8.64 12.33 7.76
C GLU A 286 7.76 11.20 8.28
N PRO A 287 7.72 10.03 7.60
CA PRO A 287 6.83 8.93 7.94
C PRO A 287 7.37 8.19 9.15
N GLN A 288 7.25 8.80 10.32
CA GLN A 288 7.64 8.24 11.61
C GLN A 288 6.39 8.09 12.46
N LEU A 289 6.19 6.89 12.99
CA LEU A 289 5.10 6.60 13.91
C LEU A 289 5.55 6.84 15.36
N VAL A 290 4.63 7.28 16.21
CA VAL A 290 4.89 7.53 17.64
C VAL A 290 5.22 6.25 18.39
N ASN A 291 4.72 5.11 17.91
CA ASN A 291 5.15 3.80 18.39
C ASN A 291 6.48 3.40 17.75
N VAL A 292 7.57 3.43 18.52
CA VAL A 292 8.91 3.02 18.06
C VAL A 292 9.00 1.54 17.66
N ASN A 293 8.04 0.71 18.07
CA ASN A 293 7.94 -0.69 17.69
C ASN A 293 6.87 -0.93 16.62
N ALA A 294 6.43 0.12 15.90
CA ALA A 294 5.41 -0.01 14.87
C ALA A 294 5.77 -1.11 13.85
N SER A 295 4.76 -1.85 13.38
CA SER A 295 4.96 -2.87 12.37
C SER A 295 5.40 -2.25 11.05
N GLN A 296 6.08 -3.03 10.22
CA GLN A 296 6.53 -2.55 8.91
C GLN A 296 5.35 -2.12 8.03
N GLN A 297 4.21 -2.79 8.15
CA GLN A 297 3.00 -2.47 7.40
C GLN A 297 2.37 -1.15 7.86
N ALA A 298 2.41 -0.85 9.16
CA ALA A 298 1.96 0.46 9.67
C ALA A 298 2.90 1.58 9.19
N LEU A 299 4.21 1.33 9.20
CA LEU A 299 5.19 2.27 8.65
C LEU A 299 4.98 2.50 7.15
N ALA A 300 4.78 1.43 6.37
CA ALA A 300 4.52 1.51 4.94
C ALA A 300 3.22 2.28 4.62
N LEU A 301 2.16 2.07 5.40
CA LEU A 301 0.94 2.85 5.26
C LEU A 301 1.20 4.34 5.57
N MET A 302 1.96 4.65 6.63
CA MET A 302 2.32 6.03 6.95
C MET A 302 3.20 6.67 5.85
N GLU A 303 4.14 5.93 5.28
CA GLU A 303 4.95 6.33 4.12
C GLU A 303 4.09 6.66 2.92
N PHE A 304 3.09 5.81 2.62
CA PHE A 304 2.17 6.02 1.52
C PHE A 304 1.32 7.29 1.70
N ILE A 305 0.72 7.48 2.88
CA ILE A 305 -0.10 8.68 3.15
C ILE A 305 0.78 9.94 3.15
N ALA A 306 1.97 9.88 3.76
CA ALA A 306 2.89 11.00 3.79
C ALA A 306 3.47 11.36 2.41
N GLY A 307 3.70 10.35 1.55
CA GLY A 307 4.17 10.54 0.18
C GLY A 307 3.16 11.24 -0.73
N ASN A 308 1.86 11.09 -0.44
CA ASN A 308 0.78 11.76 -1.16
C ASN A 308 0.42 13.14 -0.56
N TYR A 309 0.87 13.45 0.66
CA TYR A 309 0.46 14.67 1.35
C TYR A 309 1.01 15.93 0.68
N GLY A 310 0.09 16.80 0.23
CA GLY A 310 0.43 18.02 -0.52
C GLY A 310 0.46 17.85 -2.04
N THR A 311 0.24 16.63 -2.55
CA THR A 311 0.07 16.36 -3.99
C THR A 311 -1.30 15.77 -4.30
N ALA A 312 -1.85 14.94 -3.41
CA ALA A 312 -3.14 14.30 -3.56
C ALA A 312 -3.86 14.15 -2.20
N THR A 313 -5.13 13.75 -2.24
CA THR A 313 -5.95 13.41 -1.06
C THR A 313 -6.45 11.97 -1.22
N LEU A 314 -6.35 11.13 -0.19
CA LEU A 314 -6.93 9.77 -0.26
C LEU A 314 -8.44 9.81 0.00
N SER A 315 -9.20 9.01 -0.77
CA SER A 315 -10.64 8.85 -0.61
C SER A 315 -10.98 7.88 0.52
N GLY A 316 -12.08 8.15 1.23
CA GLY A 316 -12.52 7.32 2.34
C GLY A 316 -14.01 7.34 2.59
N GLN A 317 -14.56 6.20 3.03
CA GLN A 317 -15.97 6.00 3.29
C GLN A 317 -16.20 5.21 4.59
N THR A 318 -17.13 5.68 5.42
CA THR A 318 -17.55 4.99 6.65
C THR A 318 -18.65 3.99 6.36
N GLU A 319 -18.56 2.81 6.99
CA GLU A 319 -19.59 1.78 7.03
C GLU A 319 -20.28 1.76 8.38
N PHE A 320 -21.61 1.73 8.35
CA PHE A 320 -22.39 1.52 9.57
C PHE A 320 -22.26 0.05 10.03
N PRO A 321 -21.90 -0.24 11.30
CA PRO A 321 -21.58 -1.59 11.76
C PRO A 321 -22.85 -2.44 11.96
N ARG A 322 -23.53 -2.78 10.87
CA ARG A 322 -24.74 -3.59 10.82
C ARG A 322 -24.46 -4.97 10.27
N LYS A 323 -24.79 -5.98 11.06
CA LYS A 323 -24.65 -7.38 10.68
C LYS A 323 -25.81 -7.83 9.79
N THR A 324 -25.52 -8.26 8.56
CA THR A 324 -26.48 -8.88 7.64
C THR A 324 -26.16 -10.37 7.54
N GLY A 325 -27.02 -11.22 8.09
CA GLY A 325 -26.72 -12.64 8.21
C GLY A 325 -25.55 -12.89 9.16
N ASN A 326 -24.43 -13.40 8.62
CA ASN A 326 -23.20 -13.68 9.39
C ASN A 326 -22.03 -12.74 9.01
N THR A 327 -22.27 -11.68 8.24
CA THR A 327 -21.21 -10.77 7.78
C THR A 327 -21.59 -9.30 7.98
N PHE A 328 -20.60 -8.42 7.83
CA PHE A 328 -20.75 -6.97 7.77
C PHE A 328 -20.41 -6.53 6.34
N GLU A 329 -21.41 -6.04 5.61
CA GLU A 329 -21.28 -5.65 4.20
C GLU A 329 -20.80 -4.20 4.08
N LEU A 330 -20.04 -3.91 3.02
CA LEU A 330 -19.57 -2.56 2.70
C LEU A 330 -20.62 -1.82 1.85
N ASN A 331 -21.74 -1.41 2.46
CA ASN A 331 -22.89 -0.87 1.74
C ASN A 331 -22.59 0.48 1.10
N ASP A 332 -21.96 1.37 1.86
CA ASP A 332 -21.66 2.73 1.40
C ASP A 332 -20.48 2.73 0.41
N PHE A 333 -19.46 1.90 0.63
CA PHE A 333 -18.39 1.62 -0.33
C PHE A 333 -18.97 1.16 -1.67
N ASN A 334 -19.85 0.15 -1.65
CA ASN A 334 -20.48 -0.37 -2.87
C ASN A 334 -21.35 0.69 -3.55
N ALA A 335 -22.02 1.56 -2.79
CA ALA A 335 -22.82 2.65 -3.36
C ALA A 335 -21.95 3.68 -4.08
N VAL A 336 -20.74 3.96 -3.57
CA VAL A 336 -19.75 4.78 -4.28
C VAL A 336 -19.29 4.08 -5.56
N THR A 337 -18.87 2.81 -5.47
CA THR A 337 -18.40 2.03 -6.62
C THR A 337 -19.47 1.88 -7.71
N GLU A 338 -20.74 1.75 -7.33
CA GLU A 338 -21.85 1.72 -8.32
C GLU A 338 -22.07 3.09 -8.98
N ALA A 339 -21.86 4.18 -8.23
CA ALA A 339 -22.06 5.53 -8.74
C ALA A 339 -20.97 5.96 -9.73
N THR A 340 -19.74 5.53 -9.52
CA THR A 340 -18.57 5.76 -10.39
C THR A 340 -18.55 4.78 -11.56
N GLY A 341 -18.84 3.50 -11.29
CA GLY A 341 -18.80 2.41 -12.25
C GLY A 341 -17.47 1.66 -12.28
N ASP A 342 -16.39 2.27 -11.78
CA ASP A 342 -15.02 1.76 -11.75
C ASP A 342 -14.28 2.15 -10.46
N ASP A 343 -14.32 3.42 -10.06
CA ASP A 343 -13.58 3.93 -8.89
C ASP A 343 -14.16 3.48 -7.54
N ALA A 344 -13.32 3.27 -6.54
CA ALA A 344 -13.74 2.91 -5.18
C ALA A 344 -12.95 3.64 -4.07
N PRO A 345 -13.53 3.83 -2.88
CA PRO A 345 -12.82 4.44 -1.75
C PRO A 345 -11.54 3.68 -1.37
N ALA A 346 -10.42 4.39 -1.20
CA ALA A 346 -9.17 3.78 -0.73
C ALA A 346 -9.26 3.34 0.75
N ILE A 347 -9.94 4.14 1.58
CA ILE A 347 -10.11 3.91 3.02
C ILE A 347 -11.53 3.48 3.33
N VAL A 348 -11.68 2.41 4.10
CA VAL A 348 -12.95 2.01 4.73
C VAL A 348 -12.86 2.25 6.23
N ALA A 349 -13.74 3.12 6.73
CA ALA A 349 -13.90 3.33 8.16
C ALA A 349 -15.00 2.46 8.76
N PHE A 350 -14.76 1.88 9.94
CA PHE A 350 -15.75 1.07 10.67
C PHE A 350 -15.66 1.32 12.17
N ASP A 351 -16.67 0.87 12.92
CA ASP A 351 -16.86 1.29 14.31
C ASP A 351 -17.06 0.13 15.29
N TYR A 352 -16.23 0.09 16.33
CA TYR A 352 -16.32 -0.85 17.45
C TYR A 352 -17.41 -0.50 18.48
N MET A 353 -18.28 0.48 18.22
CA MET A 353 -19.39 0.95 19.07
C MET A 353 -20.08 -0.15 19.88
N ASN A 354 -20.41 -1.27 19.23
CA ASN A 354 -21.20 -2.36 19.80
C ASN A 354 -20.37 -3.36 20.64
N TYR A 355 -19.06 -3.15 20.78
CA TYR A 355 -18.16 -3.96 21.63
C TYR A 355 -18.04 -3.43 23.07
N SER A 356 -18.67 -2.30 23.39
CA SER A 356 -18.75 -1.80 24.76
C SER A 356 -19.52 -2.79 25.65
N ALA A 357 -19.04 -3.10 26.86
CA ALA A 357 -19.70 -4.08 27.75
C ALA A 357 -21.13 -3.67 28.17
N SER A 358 -21.46 -2.38 28.07
CA SER A 358 -22.79 -1.84 28.36
C SER A 358 -23.83 -2.09 27.27
N TYR A 359 -23.40 -2.49 26.06
CA TYR A 359 -24.30 -2.76 24.93
C TYR A 359 -25.05 -4.08 25.12
N GLN A 360 -26.36 -4.07 24.83
CA GLN A 360 -27.24 -5.25 24.97
C GLN A 360 -28.07 -5.54 23.70
N GLY A 361 -27.71 -4.89 22.58
CA GLY A 361 -28.45 -5.00 21.32
C GLY A 361 -28.04 -6.22 20.49
N GLU A 362 -27.73 -6.00 19.21
CA GLU A 362 -27.38 -7.08 18.28
C GLU A 362 -25.98 -7.64 18.56
N ASP A 363 -25.72 -8.88 18.13
CA ASP A 363 -24.41 -9.52 18.33
C ASP A 363 -23.34 -8.87 17.44
N PRO A 364 -22.32 -8.21 18.02
CA PRO A 364 -21.29 -7.49 17.27
C PRO A 364 -20.20 -8.40 16.69
N SER A 365 -20.16 -9.68 17.08
CA SER A 365 -19.08 -10.61 16.71
C SER A 365 -18.97 -10.78 15.19
N GLY A 366 -17.75 -11.01 14.70
CA GLY A 366 -17.50 -11.17 13.26
C GLY A 366 -17.21 -9.87 12.52
N LEU A 367 -17.25 -8.70 13.19
CA LEU A 367 -16.96 -7.41 12.55
C LEU A 367 -15.51 -7.37 12.07
N THR A 368 -14.56 -7.65 12.97
CA THR A 368 -13.13 -7.63 12.64
C THR A 368 -12.79 -8.65 11.57
N GLU A 369 -13.35 -9.86 11.67
CA GLU A 369 -13.16 -10.92 10.69
C GLU A 369 -13.71 -10.52 9.31
N ALA A 370 -14.86 -9.84 9.27
CA ALA A 370 -15.41 -9.32 8.01
C ALA A 370 -14.51 -8.22 7.43
N MET A 371 -14.03 -7.28 8.24
CA MET A 371 -13.13 -6.22 7.77
C MET A 371 -11.80 -6.78 7.28
N LEU A 372 -11.25 -7.79 7.97
CA LEU A 372 -10.05 -8.50 7.54
C LEU A 372 -10.28 -9.20 6.18
N ALA A 373 -11.41 -9.89 6.02
CA ALA A 373 -11.75 -10.54 4.76
C ALA A 373 -11.87 -9.52 3.61
N HIS A 374 -12.53 -8.38 3.84
CA HIS A 374 -12.62 -7.32 2.83
C HIS A 374 -11.25 -6.70 2.50
N HIS A 375 -10.39 -6.51 3.50
CA HIS A 375 -9.02 -6.08 3.29
C HIS A 375 -8.24 -7.08 2.43
N GLN A 376 -8.31 -8.37 2.73
CA GLN A 376 -7.63 -9.42 1.94
C GLN A 376 -8.17 -9.51 0.51
N GLU A 377 -9.47 -9.32 0.32
CA GLU A 377 -10.12 -9.41 -0.99
C GLU A 377 -9.84 -8.20 -1.89
N LYS A 378 -9.78 -7.00 -1.30
CA LYS A 378 -9.81 -5.73 -2.05
C LYS A 378 -8.61 -4.81 -1.81
N ASN A 379 -7.79 -5.09 -0.81
CA ASN A 379 -6.69 -4.23 -0.32
C ASN A 379 -7.13 -2.84 0.16
N ILE A 380 -8.32 -2.74 0.75
CA ILE A 380 -8.81 -1.50 1.36
C ILE A 380 -7.97 -1.11 2.59
N ILE A 381 -7.69 0.18 2.77
CA ILE A 381 -7.07 0.69 4.00
C ILE A 381 -8.12 0.72 5.11
N LEU A 382 -7.82 0.12 6.26
CA LEU A 382 -8.74 0.06 7.38
C LEU A 382 -8.57 1.24 8.34
N SER A 383 -9.68 1.95 8.62
CA SER A 383 -9.78 2.97 9.64
C SER A 383 -10.80 2.56 10.71
N ALA A 384 -10.37 2.44 11.97
CA ALA A 384 -11.27 2.04 13.05
C ALA A 384 -11.56 3.23 13.97
N LEU A 385 -12.83 3.45 14.28
CA LEU A 385 -13.27 4.37 15.32
C LEU A 385 -14.03 3.63 16.43
N PHE A 386 -14.31 4.34 17.53
CA PHE A 386 -15.04 3.75 18.65
C PHE A 386 -15.99 4.75 19.30
N HIS A 387 -17.28 4.70 18.92
CA HIS A 387 -18.35 5.34 19.69
C HIS A 387 -18.57 4.59 21.02
N TRP A 388 -17.63 4.79 21.95
CA TRP A 388 -17.54 4.05 23.20
C TRP A 388 -18.76 4.33 24.09
N ARG A 389 -19.69 3.37 24.19
CA ARG A 389 -20.82 3.49 25.11
C ARG A 389 -20.25 3.38 26.52
N ALA A 390 -20.55 4.35 27.38
CA ALA A 390 -19.95 4.43 28.72
C ALA A 390 -20.06 3.07 29.43
N PRO A 391 -19.01 2.61 30.14
CA PRO A 391 -19.02 1.27 30.74
C PRO A 391 -20.15 1.09 31.78
N SER A 392 -20.51 2.16 32.48
CA SER A 392 -21.61 2.20 33.45
C SER A 392 -22.31 3.56 33.50
N GLY A 393 -23.28 3.71 34.40
CA GLY A 393 -24.02 4.98 34.57
C GLY A 393 -25.07 5.28 33.50
N ASN A 394 -25.40 4.32 32.63
CA ASN A 394 -26.35 4.48 31.52
C ASN A 394 -27.80 4.18 31.89
N ASP A 395 -28.72 4.80 31.15
CA ASP A 395 -30.11 4.37 31.04
C ASP A 395 -30.30 3.52 29.77
N GLY A 396 -30.50 2.20 29.90
CA GLY A 396 -30.73 1.29 28.75
C GLY A 396 -29.46 0.62 28.21
N GLU A 397 -29.36 0.43 26.89
CA GLU A 397 -28.31 -0.38 26.19
C GLU A 397 -26.96 0.36 26.01
N GLY A 398 -26.58 1.21 26.97
CA GLY A 398 -25.35 2.01 26.93
C GLY A 398 -25.45 3.26 26.05
N SER A 399 -24.88 4.38 26.50
CA SER A 399 -24.82 5.64 25.77
C SER A 399 -23.39 6.14 25.67
N PHE A 400 -22.97 6.58 24.48
CA PHE A 400 -21.73 7.34 24.30
C PHE A 400 -21.94 8.86 24.49
N TYR A 401 -23.18 9.35 24.37
CA TYR A 401 -23.52 10.74 24.63
C TYR A 401 -23.51 11.08 26.13
N THR A 402 -22.95 12.25 26.45
CA THR A 402 -22.86 12.82 27.80
C THR A 402 -24.20 12.93 28.50
N ASP A 403 -25.28 13.24 27.79
CA ASP A 403 -26.62 13.38 28.37
C ASP A 403 -27.34 12.04 28.61
N GLY A 404 -26.84 10.96 28.02
CA GLY A 404 -27.35 9.59 28.18
C GLY A 404 -26.63 8.76 29.23
N THR A 405 -25.61 9.31 29.92
CA THR A 405 -24.88 8.61 30.98
C THR A 405 -24.53 9.53 32.16
N THR A 406 -24.35 8.93 33.32
CA THR A 406 -23.85 9.58 34.55
C THR A 406 -22.38 9.25 34.83
N PHE A 407 -21.70 8.52 33.93
CA PHE A 407 -20.31 8.15 34.07
C PHE A 407 -19.41 9.39 34.21
N ASP A 408 -18.51 9.36 35.20
CA ASP A 408 -17.58 10.46 35.48
C ASP A 408 -16.14 9.99 35.27
N VAL A 409 -15.63 10.20 34.06
CA VAL A 409 -14.28 9.77 33.67
C VAL A 409 -13.18 10.35 34.57
N ALA A 410 -13.31 11.61 35.01
CA ALA A 410 -12.33 12.23 35.89
C ALA A 410 -12.31 11.56 37.27
N ALA A 411 -13.48 11.13 37.77
CA ALA A 411 -13.56 10.39 39.02
C ALA A 411 -13.00 8.97 38.89
N ALA A 412 -13.26 8.29 37.77
CA ALA A 412 -12.73 6.96 37.49
C ALA A 412 -11.19 6.99 37.41
N LEU A 413 -10.61 7.91 36.64
CA LEU A 413 -9.16 8.07 36.50
C LEU A 413 -8.46 8.45 37.81
N ALA A 414 -9.11 9.25 38.65
CA ALA A 414 -8.56 9.67 39.94
C ALA A 414 -8.46 8.52 40.98
N ASP A 415 -9.15 7.39 40.77
CA ASP A 415 -9.08 6.21 41.64
C ASP A 415 -8.91 4.91 40.81
N PRO A 416 -7.66 4.51 40.53
CA PRO A 416 -7.35 3.28 39.79
C PRO A 416 -7.83 1.97 40.45
N ASN A 417 -8.34 2.02 41.68
CA ASN A 417 -8.93 0.86 42.37
C ASN A 417 -10.46 0.86 42.36
N SER A 418 -11.09 1.86 41.71
CA SER A 418 -12.54 1.97 41.59
C SER A 418 -13.11 0.90 40.64
N ALA A 419 -14.40 0.62 40.77
CA ALA A 419 -15.09 -0.29 39.85
C ALA A 419 -15.15 0.34 38.45
N GLU A 420 -15.39 1.65 38.39
CA GLU A 420 -15.49 2.43 37.16
C GLU A 420 -14.18 2.43 36.36
N TYR A 421 -13.02 2.49 37.04
CA TYR A 421 -11.71 2.34 36.37
C TYR A 421 -11.51 0.93 35.82
N ALA A 422 -11.90 -0.10 36.57
CA ALA A 422 -11.81 -1.49 36.11
C ALA A 422 -12.74 -1.76 34.91
N GLU A 423 -13.95 -1.19 34.91
CA GLU A 423 -14.89 -1.25 33.79
C GLU A 423 -14.32 -0.55 32.55
N LEU A 424 -13.65 0.59 32.73
CA LEU A 424 -12.97 1.32 31.66
C LEU A 424 -11.87 0.49 31.01
N LEU A 425 -11.01 -0.17 31.82
CA LEU A 425 -9.98 -1.06 31.29
C LEU A 425 -10.57 -2.28 30.57
N ASN A 426 -11.68 -2.83 31.07
CA ASN A 426 -12.32 -4.00 30.45
C ASN A 426 -12.78 -3.71 29.01
N ASP A 427 -13.38 -2.54 28.76
CA ASP A 427 -13.81 -2.15 27.42
C ASP A 427 -12.60 -1.89 26.50
N ILE A 428 -11.55 -1.23 27.00
CA ILE A 428 -10.29 -1.05 26.24
C ILE A 428 -9.70 -2.40 25.86
N ASP A 429 -9.60 -3.34 26.81
CA ASP A 429 -9.04 -4.66 26.60
C ASP A 429 -9.89 -5.48 25.60
N THR A 430 -11.21 -5.31 25.60
CA THR A 430 -12.11 -5.96 24.65
C THR A 430 -11.84 -5.51 23.22
N VAL A 431 -11.75 -4.19 22.99
CA VAL A 431 -11.44 -3.65 21.65
C VAL A 431 -9.99 -3.95 21.26
N ALA A 432 -9.05 -3.93 22.20
CA ALA A 432 -7.66 -4.29 21.95
C ALA A 432 -7.53 -5.73 21.43
N MET A 433 -8.31 -6.67 21.99
CA MET A 433 -8.34 -8.05 21.51
C MET A 433 -8.91 -8.19 20.09
N GLU A 434 -9.82 -7.32 19.69
CA GLU A 434 -10.30 -7.28 18.31
C GLU A 434 -9.24 -6.69 17.37
N LEU A 435 -8.67 -5.54 17.70
CA LEU A 435 -7.56 -4.94 16.94
C LEU A 435 -6.34 -5.88 16.85
N LYS A 436 -6.13 -6.73 17.85
CA LYS A 436 -5.09 -7.76 17.84
C LYS A 436 -5.27 -8.77 16.71
N LYS A 437 -6.51 -9.10 16.32
CA LYS A 437 -6.74 -10.02 15.17
C LYS A 437 -6.23 -9.42 13.86
N LEU A 438 -6.36 -8.10 13.70
CA LEU A 438 -5.79 -7.37 12.55
C LEU A 438 -4.27 -7.31 12.65
N ALA A 439 -3.74 -7.07 13.86
CA ALA A 439 -2.30 -7.06 14.11
C ALA A 439 -1.65 -8.42 13.82
N ASP A 440 -2.27 -9.52 14.25
CA ASP A 440 -1.80 -10.88 14.03
C ASP A 440 -1.89 -11.31 12.55
N ALA A 441 -2.64 -10.56 11.73
CA ALA A 441 -2.72 -10.70 10.29
C ALA A 441 -1.90 -9.64 9.53
N ASP A 442 -1.00 -8.93 10.23
CA ASP A 442 -0.14 -7.87 9.69
C ASP A 442 -0.89 -6.69 9.02
N VAL A 443 -2.15 -6.47 9.40
CA VAL A 443 -2.97 -5.39 8.83
C VAL A 443 -2.82 -4.10 9.64
N PRO A 444 -2.32 -3.01 9.06
CA PRO A 444 -2.23 -1.71 9.72
C PRO A 444 -3.60 -1.03 9.80
N VAL A 445 -3.82 -0.25 10.86
CA VAL A 445 -5.12 0.40 11.13
C VAL A 445 -4.94 1.87 11.47
N LEU A 446 -5.66 2.75 10.78
CA LEU A 446 -5.86 4.13 11.22
C LEU A 446 -6.79 4.11 12.44
N TRP A 447 -6.22 4.16 13.64
CA TRP A 447 -6.95 4.06 14.90
C TRP A 447 -7.35 5.45 15.39
N ARG A 448 -8.65 5.74 15.35
CA ARG A 448 -9.24 7.04 15.70
C ARG A 448 -10.17 6.95 16.91
N PRO A 449 -9.64 6.70 18.12
CA PRO A 449 -10.44 6.59 19.33
C PRO A 449 -10.79 7.97 19.91
N LEU A 450 -11.77 7.99 20.82
CA LEU A 450 -12.11 9.17 21.64
C LEU A 450 -12.29 10.45 20.81
N HIS A 451 -12.84 10.32 19.60
CA HIS A 451 -13.01 11.40 18.63
C HIS A 451 -13.94 12.49 19.16
N GLU A 452 -13.82 13.69 18.58
CA GLU A 452 -14.66 14.85 18.87
C GLU A 452 -14.71 15.33 20.33
N ALA A 453 -13.70 15.01 21.14
CA ALA A 453 -13.70 15.29 22.59
C ALA A 453 -13.96 16.77 22.94
N GLU A 454 -13.43 17.70 22.13
CA GLU A 454 -13.61 19.14 22.31
C GLU A 454 -15.08 19.58 22.32
N GLY A 455 -15.96 18.86 21.62
CA GLY A 455 -17.39 19.14 21.58
C GLY A 455 -18.10 18.92 22.92
N GLY A 456 -17.57 18.04 23.78
CA GLY A 456 -18.12 17.70 25.09
C GLY A 456 -19.45 16.94 25.05
N TRP A 457 -19.99 16.63 23.87
CA TRP A 457 -21.21 15.82 23.71
C TRP A 457 -20.98 14.32 23.93
N PHE A 458 -19.74 13.84 23.86
CA PHE A 458 -19.37 12.49 24.28
C PHE A 458 -18.78 12.47 25.69
N TRP A 459 -19.01 11.39 26.43
CA TRP A 459 -18.66 11.33 27.86
C TRP A 459 -17.16 11.48 28.13
N TRP A 460 -16.30 11.07 27.19
CA TRP A 460 -14.85 11.23 27.31
C TRP A 460 -14.39 12.70 27.22
N GLY A 461 -15.19 13.57 26.59
CA GLY A 461 -14.98 15.03 26.56
C GLY A 461 -15.67 15.78 27.70
N ALA A 462 -16.60 15.17 28.44
CA ALA A 462 -17.49 15.86 29.37
C ALA A 462 -16.80 16.50 30.60
N LYS A 463 -15.58 16.07 30.93
CA LYS A 463 -14.83 16.50 32.12
C LYS A 463 -13.63 17.40 31.80
N GLY A 464 -13.59 17.93 30.58
CA GLY A 464 -12.57 18.86 30.11
C GLY A 464 -11.30 18.16 29.63
N SER A 465 -10.41 18.96 29.04
CA SER A 465 -9.25 18.46 28.29
C SER A 465 -8.24 17.68 29.14
N ASP A 466 -8.08 17.99 30.42
CA ASP A 466 -7.12 17.27 31.28
C ASP A 466 -7.52 15.81 31.49
N ALA A 467 -8.79 15.54 31.79
CA ALA A 467 -9.29 14.17 31.94
C ALA A 467 -9.27 13.41 30.61
N PHE A 468 -9.56 14.10 29.50
CA PHE A 468 -9.45 13.51 28.15
C PHE A 468 -8.02 13.07 27.84
N LYS A 469 -7.01 13.93 28.05
CA LYS A 469 -5.61 13.59 27.77
C LYS A 469 -5.13 12.42 28.65
N GLU A 470 -5.53 12.39 29.91
CA GLU A 470 -5.24 11.26 30.82
C GLU A 470 -5.86 9.95 30.30
N LEU A 471 -7.10 9.98 29.81
CA LEU A 471 -7.75 8.81 29.18
C LEU A 471 -7.05 8.39 27.87
N TRP A 472 -6.66 9.35 27.02
CA TRP A 472 -5.95 9.08 25.78
C TRP A 472 -4.63 8.34 26.04
N MET A 473 -3.81 8.87 26.96
CA MET A 473 -2.55 8.25 27.33
C MET A 473 -2.73 6.88 27.99
N LEU A 474 -3.79 6.69 28.78
CA LEU A 474 -4.15 5.38 29.34
C LEU A 474 -4.47 4.37 28.25
N MET A 475 -5.28 4.76 27.26
CA MET A 475 -5.64 3.88 26.13
C MET A 475 -4.40 3.55 25.28
N TYR A 476 -3.56 4.55 24.99
CA TYR A 476 -2.29 4.36 24.29
C TYR A 476 -1.39 3.35 25.00
N ASP A 477 -1.12 3.56 26.29
CA ASP A 477 -0.26 2.65 27.06
C ASP A 477 -0.85 1.24 27.14
N ARG A 478 -2.17 1.13 27.33
CA ARG A 478 -2.84 -0.17 27.40
C ARG A 478 -2.79 -0.90 26.06
N MET A 479 -3.11 -0.25 24.96
CA MET A 479 -3.17 -0.87 23.63
C MET A 479 -1.77 -1.13 23.07
N THR A 480 -0.89 -0.13 23.06
CA THR A 480 0.44 -0.23 22.45
C THR A 480 1.43 -0.98 23.35
N ASN A 481 1.54 -0.63 24.64
CA ASN A 481 2.57 -1.23 25.50
C ASN A 481 2.11 -2.52 26.18
N THR A 482 0.85 -2.59 26.66
CA THR A 482 0.37 -3.79 27.37
C THR A 482 -0.09 -4.89 26.40
N HIS A 483 -0.88 -4.55 25.37
CA HIS A 483 -1.35 -5.51 24.37
C HIS A 483 -0.41 -5.70 23.18
N GLY A 484 0.64 -4.87 23.07
CA GLY A 484 1.63 -5.00 22.00
C GLY A 484 1.08 -4.68 20.61
N LEU A 485 0.04 -3.84 20.52
CA LEU A 485 -0.58 -3.46 19.25
C LEU A 485 0.32 -2.48 18.50
N ASN A 486 1.18 -3.06 17.66
CA ASN A 486 2.17 -2.34 16.86
C ASN A 486 1.67 -1.93 15.47
N ASN A 487 0.48 -2.35 15.08
CA ASN A 487 -0.14 -2.07 13.78
C ASN A 487 -1.01 -0.78 13.77
N LEU A 488 -1.11 -0.06 14.90
CA LEU A 488 -1.98 1.10 15.03
C LEU A 488 -1.28 2.41 14.66
N ILE A 489 -1.94 3.24 13.85
CA ILE A 489 -1.59 4.63 13.56
C ILE A 489 -2.61 5.53 14.29
N TRP A 490 -2.17 6.28 15.28
CA TRP A 490 -3.03 7.04 16.21
C TRP A 490 -3.52 8.36 15.61
N VAL A 491 -4.83 8.48 15.41
CA VAL A 491 -5.48 9.64 14.78
C VAL A 491 -6.29 10.42 15.82
N PHE A 492 -5.87 11.65 16.13
CA PHE A 492 -6.57 12.55 17.07
C PHE A 492 -7.43 13.56 16.32
N THR A 493 -8.70 13.77 16.69
CA THR A 493 -9.58 14.71 15.98
C THR A 493 -9.95 15.96 16.78
N HIS A 494 -9.95 17.09 16.06
CA HIS A 494 -10.61 18.32 16.47
C HIS A 494 -12.02 18.42 15.89
N THR A 495 -12.83 19.30 16.48
CA THR A 495 -14.10 19.76 15.90
C THR A 495 -14.06 21.30 15.80
N HIS A 496 -15.21 21.97 15.91
CA HIS A 496 -15.41 23.39 15.65
C HIS A 496 -14.44 24.38 16.36
N GLY A 497 -13.89 24.04 17.53
CA GLY A 497 -13.11 24.98 18.35
C GLY A 497 -11.60 25.00 18.08
N LEU A 498 -11.04 23.92 17.51
CA LEU A 498 -9.62 23.72 17.23
C LEU A 498 -8.68 24.01 18.42
N SER A 499 -9.15 23.95 19.66
CA SER A 499 -8.36 24.36 20.84
C SER A 499 -7.22 23.38 21.12
N GLN A 500 -6.00 23.90 21.19
CA GLN A 500 -4.80 23.11 21.47
C GLN A 500 -4.81 22.48 22.89
N ASP A 501 -5.66 22.96 23.80
CA ASP A 501 -5.74 22.42 25.18
C ASP A 501 -6.08 20.93 25.22
N TRP A 502 -6.77 20.44 24.17
CA TRP A 502 -7.20 19.06 24.00
C TRP A 502 -6.14 18.15 23.37
N TYR A 503 -5.11 18.69 22.72
CA TYR A 503 -4.12 17.88 22.02
C TYR A 503 -3.33 16.99 23.01
N PRO A 504 -3.34 15.64 22.85
CA PRO A 504 -2.62 14.73 23.74
C PRO A 504 -1.10 14.93 23.75
N GLY A 505 -0.54 15.41 22.63
CA GLY A 505 0.89 15.64 22.45
C GLY A 505 1.47 14.81 21.30
N ASP A 506 2.58 15.29 20.73
CA ASP A 506 3.16 14.68 19.52
C ASP A 506 3.65 13.24 19.72
N ASP A 507 3.85 12.80 20.97
CA ASP A 507 4.37 11.46 21.33
C ASP A 507 3.23 10.42 21.42
N TYR A 508 1.98 10.83 21.25
CA TYR A 508 0.79 9.97 21.37
C TYR A 508 -0.16 10.06 20.18
N VAL A 509 0.23 10.81 19.14
CA VAL A 509 -0.60 11.10 17.97
C VAL A 509 0.26 11.04 16.71
N ASP A 510 -0.14 10.24 15.72
CA ASP A 510 0.48 10.16 14.40
C ASP A 510 -0.12 11.17 13.42
N ILE A 511 -1.46 11.28 13.40
CA ILE A 511 -2.22 12.12 12.46
C ILE A 511 -3.18 13.02 13.23
N VAL A 512 -3.29 14.28 12.81
CA VAL A 512 -4.27 15.25 13.35
C VAL A 512 -5.44 15.36 12.38
N GLY A 513 -6.64 15.07 12.88
CA GLY A 513 -7.89 15.09 12.14
C GLY A 513 -8.77 16.29 12.46
N PHE A 514 -9.71 16.54 11.56
CA PHE A 514 -10.86 17.42 11.78
C PHE A 514 -12.13 16.68 11.36
N ASP A 515 -13.13 16.66 12.26
CA ASP A 515 -14.46 16.14 11.96
C ASP A 515 -15.38 17.33 11.62
N GLY A 516 -15.78 17.43 10.35
CA GLY A 516 -16.37 18.63 9.75
C GLY A 516 -17.71 18.39 9.07
N TYR A 517 -18.78 18.99 9.58
CA TYR A 517 -20.11 18.94 8.98
C TYR A 517 -20.62 20.35 8.65
N ALA A 518 -21.01 20.59 7.39
CA ALA A 518 -21.53 21.87 6.93
C ALA A 518 -23.03 22.06 7.26
N ASP A 519 -23.58 23.25 6.98
CA ASP A 519 -25.02 23.48 6.95
C ASP A 519 -25.41 24.04 5.57
N PRO A 520 -26.08 23.26 4.69
CA PRO A 520 -26.56 21.89 4.94
C PRO A 520 -25.42 20.86 5.06
N ALA A 521 -25.68 19.77 5.80
CA ALA A 521 -24.69 18.71 6.09
C ALA A 521 -24.12 18.01 4.85
N ASN A 522 -24.78 18.15 3.70
CA ASN A 522 -24.41 17.50 2.46
C ASN A 522 -23.84 18.44 1.38
N ASP A 523 -23.28 19.59 1.77
CA ASP A 523 -22.69 20.54 0.83
C ASP A 523 -21.32 20.05 0.30
N PRO A 524 -21.21 19.61 -0.97
CA PRO A 524 -19.94 19.13 -1.53
C PRO A 524 -18.89 20.24 -1.69
N ASN A 525 -19.30 21.51 -1.57
CA ASN A 525 -18.40 22.66 -1.66
C ASN A 525 -17.76 23.01 -0.31
N ALA A 526 -18.11 22.30 0.76
CA ALA A 526 -17.52 22.49 2.08
C ALA A 526 -16.11 21.89 2.13
N THR A 527 -15.11 22.72 1.85
CA THR A 527 -13.69 22.34 1.83
C THR A 527 -13.02 22.37 3.21
N PHE A 528 -13.62 23.09 4.16
CA PHE A 528 -13.06 23.36 5.49
C PHE A 528 -11.64 23.96 5.47
N SER A 529 -11.32 24.75 4.43
CA SER A 529 -9.98 25.30 4.19
C SER A 529 -9.43 26.17 5.33
N GLY A 530 -10.29 26.89 6.06
CA GLY A 530 -9.89 27.67 7.24
C GLY A 530 -9.41 26.78 8.41
N GLN A 531 -10.11 25.67 8.64
CA GLN A 531 -9.73 24.68 9.65
C GLN A 531 -8.46 23.95 9.24
N TYR A 532 -8.37 23.54 7.97
CA TYR A 532 -7.15 22.98 7.41
C TYR A 532 -5.96 23.92 7.64
N SER A 533 -6.08 25.18 7.24
CA SER A 533 -5.00 26.17 7.35
C SER A 533 -4.54 26.33 8.81
N THR A 534 -5.47 26.42 9.75
CA THR A 534 -5.16 26.52 11.19
C THR A 534 -4.39 25.29 11.70
N LEU A 535 -4.81 24.08 11.31
CA LEU A 535 -4.18 22.84 11.72
C LEU A 535 -2.82 22.65 11.05
N LYS A 536 -2.73 22.95 9.75
CA LYS A 536 -1.48 22.99 9.00
C LYS A 536 -0.49 23.94 9.66
N GLU A 537 -0.85 25.20 9.93
CA GLU A 537 0.06 26.18 10.56
C GLU A 537 0.67 25.64 11.88
N ARG A 538 -0.15 24.94 12.66
CA ARG A 538 0.24 24.36 13.95
C ARG A 538 1.14 23.13 13.81
N HIS A 539 0.86 22.27 12.82
CA HIS A 539 1.48 20.95 12.68
C HIS A 539 2.33 20.76 11.40
N ASN A 540 2.60 21.82 10.64
CA ASN A 540 3.30 21.76 9.35
C ASN A 540 4.66 21.03 9.48
N GLY A 541 4.91 20.07 8.59
CA GLY A 541 6.11 19.24 8.59
C GLY A 541 6.28 18.34 9.82
N LYS A 542 5.25 18.21 10.68
CA LYS A 542 5.29 17.39 11.90
C LYS A 542 4.26 16.28 11.93
N LYS A 543 3.02 16.61 11.55
CA LYS A 543 1.90 15.67 11.54
C LYS A 543 1.10 15.90 10.27
N LEU A 544 0.59 14.82 9.71
CA LEU A 544 -0.39 14.88 8.65
C LEU A 544 -1.69 15.49 9.20
N VAL A 545 -2.38 16.25 8.35
CA VAL A 545 -3.67 16.86 8.68
C VAL A 545 -4.76 16.27 7.78
N ALA A 546 -5.78 15.65 8.36
CA ALA A 546 -6.82 14.90 7.64
C ALA A 546 -8.25 15.37 7.95
N LEU A 547 -9.17 15.19 7.00
CA LEU A 547 -10.61 15.42 7.19
C LEU A 547 -11.24 14.09 7.62
N THR A 548 -11.16 13.79 8.90
CA THR A 548 -11.42 12.45 9.44
C THR A 548 -12.90 12.07 9.48
N GLU A 549 -13.81 13.04 9.37
CA GLU A 549 -15.22 12.84 9.07
C GLU A 549 -15.78 14.02 8.26
N THR A 550 -16.66 13.73 7.31
CA THR A 550 -17.47 14.74 6.60
C THR A 550 -18.83 14.20 6.20
N GLY A 551 -19.85 15.06 6.12
CA GLY A 551 -21.23 14.66 5.84
C GLY A 551 -21.51 14.25 4.39
N THR A 552 -20.68 14.66 3.43
CA THR A 552 -20.81 14.30 2.01
C THR A 552 -19.45 14.02 1.39
N ILE A 553 -19.44 13.42 0.21
CA ILE A 553 -18.23 13.24 -0.60
C ILE A 553 -17.78 14.62 -1.08
N PRO A 554 -16.63 15.13 -0.60
CA PRO A 554 -16.20 16.48 -0.91
C PRO A 554 -15.70 16.60 -2.35
N ASP A 555 -15.78 17.81 -2.91
CA ASP A 555 -15.11 18.16 -4.14
C ASP A 555 -13.62 18.47 -3.86
N VAL A 556 -12.76 17.46 -4.03
CA VAL A 556 -11.31 17.56 -3.74
C VAL A 556 -10.62 18.55 -4.68
N SER A 557 -11.12 18.73 -5.90
CA SER A 557 -10.59 19.76 -6.81
C SER A 557 -10.70 21.16 -6.18
N LYS A 558 -11.86 21.48 -5.58
CA LYS A 558 -12.06 22.73 -4.85
C LYS A 558 -11.24 22.81 -3.57
N MET A 559 -11.02 21.70 -2.88
CA MET A 559 -10.12 21.68 -1.72
C MET A 559 -8.71 22.10 -2.11
N HIS A 560 -8.16 21.52 -3.18
CA HIS A 560 -6.83 21.86 -3.69
C HIS A 560 -6.77 23.30 -4.24
N GLU A 561 -7.80 23.78 -4.94
CA GLU A 561 -7.90 25.18 -5.37
C GLU A 561 -7.86 26.17 -4.19
N GLN A 562 -8.36 25.75 -3.03
CA GLN A 562 -8.33 26.51 -1.77
C GLN A 562 -7.10 26.23 -0.91
N ASN A 563 -6.11 25.52 -1.44
CA ASN A 563 -4.90 25.09 -0.72
C ASN A 563 -5.19 24.24 0.54
N ALA A 564 -6.32 23.53 0.55
CA ALA A 564 -6.72 22.58 1.58
C ALA A 564 -6.30 21.15 1.19
N TRP A 565 -5.03 20.83 1.39
CA TRP A 565 -4.45 19.52 1.07
C TRP A 565 -4.65 18.55 2.24
N TRP A 566 -5.88 18.14 2.50
CA TRP A 566 -6.16 17.11 3.50
C TRP A 566 -5.46 15.80 3.12
N ALA A 567 -4.81 15.11 4.07
CA ALA A 567 -4.12 13.86 3.77
C ALA A 567 -5.07 12.78 3.25
N PHE A 568 -6.26 12.73 3.85
CA PHE A 568 -7.38 11.94 3.40
C PHE A 568 -8.68 12.61 3.86
N PHE A 569 -9.79 12.24 3.22
CA PHE A 569 -11.12 12.47 3.77
C PHE A 569 -11.81 11.13 4.10
N ILE A 570 -12.75 11.15 5.04
CA ILE A 570 -13.65 10.01 5.27
C ILE A 570 -15.09 10.52 5.32
N THR A 571 -15.92 10.13 4.36
CA THR A 571 -17.34 10.48 4.34
C THR A 571 -18.11 9.60 5.34
N TRP A 572 -19.06 10.20 6.06
CA TRP A 572 -19.90 9.49 7.01
C TRP A 572 -20.87 8.51 6.31
N ASN A 573 -21.33 7.50 7.03
CA ASN A 573 -22.20 6.46 6.47
C ASN A 573 -23.58 7.04 6.10
N SER A 574 -24.25 6.41 5.13
CA SER A 574 -25.64 6.73 4.82
C SER A 574 -26.59 6.27 5.94
N GLU A 575 -27.62 7.06 6.21
CA GLU A 575 -28.64 6.72 7.21
C GLU A 575 -29.82 6.01 6.53
N TYR A 576 -29.62 4.79 6.03
CA TYR A 576 -30.65 4.05 5.26
C TYR A 576 -31.97 3.81 6.02
N TRP A 577 -31.99 3.99 7.34
CA TRP A 577 -33.20 3.96 8.16
C TRP A 577 -34.06 5.24 8.06
N ASP A 578 -33.50 6.33 7.55
CA ASP A 578 -34.17 7.61 7.31
C ASP A 578 -34.02 8.03 5.84
N SER A 579 -35.08 7.85 5.06
CA SER A 579 -35.11 8.27 3.65
C SER A 579 -35.04 9.79 3.44
N SER A 580 -35.18 10.59 4.51
CA SER A 580 -35.02 12.05 4.45
C SER A 580 -33.60 12.51 4.78
N SER A 581 -32.74 11.59 5.22
CA SER A 581 -31.34 11.89 5.42
C SER A 581 -30.64 12.22 4.10
N VAL A 582 -29.68 13.12 4.20
CA VAL A 582 -28.86 13.61 3.09
C VAL A 582 -27.37 13.36 3.34
N ILE A 583 -27.02 12.62 4.39
CA ILE A 583 -25.63 12.33 4.75
C ILE A 583 -25.16 11.07 4.01
N GLY A 584 -23.87 11.03 3.70
CA GLY A 584 -23.23 9.92 3.01
C GLY A 584 -23.61 9.82 1.52
N PRO A 585 -23.20 8.74 0.86
CA PRO A 585 -23.51 8.47 -0.55
C PRO A 585 -25.02 8.57 -0.88
N GLN A 586 -25.91 8.20 0.04
CA GLN A 586 -27.37 8.29 -0.14
C GLN A 586 -27.86 9.71 -0.48
N GLY A 587 -27.18 10.75 0.02
CA GLY A 587 -27.57 12.15 -0.16
C GLY A 587 -26.91 12.86 -1.34
N ALA A 588 -25.99 12.20 -2.05
CA ALA A 588 -25.26 12.75 -3.18
C ALA A 588 -25.82 12.24 -4.52
N ASP A 589 -25.72 13.06 -5.57
CA ASP A 589 -26.07 12.64 -6.93
C ASP A 589 -24.94 11.79 -7.52
N ALA A 590 -25.27 10.64 -8.12
CA ALA A 590 -24.27 9.69 -8.62
C ALA A 590 -23.26 10.32 -9.61
N ALA A 591 -23.70 11.24 -10.48
CA ALA A 591 -22.79 11.93 -11.40
C ALA A 591 -21.86 12.93 -10.70
N THR A 592 -22.23 13.40 -9.51
CA THR A 592 -21.34 14.21 -8.65
C THR A 592 -20.33 13.32 -7.94
N ILE A 593 -20.72 12.11 -7.51
CA ILE A 593 -19.79 11.13 -6.95
C ILE A 593 -18.73 10.76 -7.99
N ASP A 594 -19.17 10.34 -9.18
CA ASP A 594 -18.32 10.03 -10.33
C ASP A 594 -17.35 11.18 -10.65
N MET A 595 -17.87 12.40 -10.79
CA MET A 595 -17.03 13.58 -11.05
C MET A 595 -15.99 13.85 -9.96
N ASN A 596 -16.33 13.65 -8.69
CA ASN A 596 -15.42 13.88 -7.58
C ASN A 596 -14.34 12.77 -7.50
N TYR A 597 -14.71 11.52 -7.80
CA TYR A 597 -13.79 10.37 -7.77
C TYR A 597 -12.83 10.33 -8.97
N ALA A 598 -13.26 10.81 -10.14
CA ALA A 598 -12.45 10.89 -11.35
C ALA A 598 -11.36 11.98 -11.34
N TYR A 599 -11.21 12.75 -10.24
CA TYR A 599 -10.21 13.80 -10.15
C TYR A 599 -8.82 13.22 -9.93
N GLU A 600 -7.86 13.53 -10.82
CA GLU A 600 -6.47 13.01 -10.78
C GLU A 600 -5.71 13.28 -9.46
N GLY A 601 -6.13 14.30 -8.69
CA GLY A 601 -5.57 14.58 -7.36
C GLY A 601 -6.21 13.78 -6.23
N LEU A 602 -7.06 12.81 -6.54
CA LEU A 602 -7.67 11.89 -5.59
C LEU A 602 -7.01 10.51 -5.73
N VAL A 603 -6.64 9.91 -4.59
CA VAL A 603 -6.12 8.54 -4.53
C VAL A 603 -7.27 7.60 -4.17
N ASN A 604 -7.63 6.73 -5.11
CA ASN A 604 -8.68 5.73 -4.98
C ASN A 604 -8.08 4.36 -4.65
N LEU A 605 -8.93 3.34 -4.47
CA LEU A 605 -8.51 2.00 -4.10
C LEU A 605 -7.46 1.41 -5.06
N ASP A 606 -7.62 1.64 -6.36
CA ASP A 606 -6.71 1.13 -7.39
C ASP A 606 -5.30 1.74 -7.32
N ASP A 607 -5.16 2.90 -6.68
CA ASP A 607 -3.88 3.58 -6.49
C ASP A 607 -3.14 3.09 -5.23
N VAL A 608 -3.77 2.25 -4.40
CA VAL A 608 -3.18 1.74 -3.14
C VAL A 608 -2.14 0.66 -3.46
N PRO A 609 -0.86 0.83 -3.08
CA PRO A 609 0.20 -0.14 -3.30
C PRO A 609 -0.09 -1.49 -2.63
N GLY A 610 0.30 -2.59 -3.28
CA GLY A 610 0.08 -3.95 -2.76
C GLY A 610 -1.33 -4.50 -2.97
N GLY A 611 -2.17 -3.82 -3.78
CA GLY A 611 -3.47 -4.34 -4.19
C GLY A 611 -3.38 -5.60 -5.04
N ARG A 612 -4.50 -6.31 -5.21
CA ARG A 612 -4.58 -7.42 -6.18
C ARG A 612 -4.15 -6.89 -7.54
N THR A 613 -3.05 -7.42 -8.06
CA THR A 613 -2.52 -6.99 -9.36
C THR A 613 -3.60 -7.19 -10.42
N LYS A 614 -3.97 -6.11 -11.09
CA LYS A 614 -4.87 -6.17 -12.24
C LYS A 614 -4.21 -7.01 -13.33
N VAL A 615 -4.98 -7.93 -13.91
CA VAL A 615 -4.59 -8.62 -15.12
C VAL A 615 -4.77 -7.64 -16.27
N GLU A 616 -3.65 -7.10 -16.73
CA GLU A 616 -3.58 -6.18 -17.87
C GLU A 616 -3.48 -6.94 -19.19
N ALA A 617 -3.70 -6.22 -20.29
CA ALA A 617 -3.58 -6.77 -21.63
C ALA A 617 -2.17 -7.33 -21.87
N GLY A 618 -2.07 -8.61 -22.24
CA GLY A 618 -0.82 -9.33 -22.39
C GLY A 618 -0.95 -10.83 -22.22
N LEU A 619 0.21 -11.51 -22.31
CA LEU A 619 0.33 -12.93 -22.03
C LEU A 619 0.21 -13.14 -20.51
N TYR A 620 -0.78 -13.93 -20.09
CA TYR A 620 -0.96 -14.33 -18.69
C TYR A 620 -0.16 -15.59 -18.36
N THR A 621 -0.18 -16.61 -19.22
CA THR A 621 0.74 -17.75 -19.12
C THR A 621 0.93 -18.43 -20.48
N SER A 622 2.17 -18.81 -20.77
CA SER A 622 2.56 -19.66 -21.90
C SER A 622 3.06 -21.04 -21.47
N PHE A 623 2.94 -21.38 -20.18
CA PHE A 623 3.43 -22.66 -19.62
C PHE A 623 4.92 -22.95 -19.83
N GLU A 624 5.69 -21.91 -20.17
CA GLU A 624 7.14 -21.97 -20.18
C GLU A 624 7.72 -21.90 -18.76
N PRO A 625 8.94 -22.41 -18.53
CA PRO A 625 9.56 -22.33 -17.22
C PRO A 625 9.74 -20.87 -16.79
N VAL A 626 9.33 -20.54 -15.56
CA VAL A 626 9.52 -19.23 -14.90
C VAL A 626 10.97 -18.74 -14.98
N ALA A 627 11.93 -19.67 -15.08
CA ALA A 627 13.34 -19.41 -15.34
C ALA A 627 13.63 -18.47 -16.54
N LEU A 628 12.70 -18.32 -17.50
CA LEU A 628 12.86 -17.43 -18.66
C LEU A 628 12.38 -15.99 -18.41
N ASP A 629 11.67 -15.72 -17.32
CA ASP A 629 11.03 -14.43 -17.09
C ASP A 629 12.05 -13.29 -17.01
N GLY A 630 11.76 -12.21 -17.76
CA GLY A 630 12.62 -11.04 -17.86
C GLY A 630 13.86 -11.20 -18.75
N TRP A 631 14.11 -12.37 -19.34
CA TRP A 631 15.22 -12.60 -20.27
C TRP A 631 14.80 -12.42 -21.73
N GLU A 632 15.71 -11.90 -22.55
CA GLU A 632 15.53 -11.78 -23.99
C GLU A 632 16.77 -12.27 -24.76
N ALA A 633 16.52 -12.79 -25.96
CA ALA A 633 17.56 -13.09 -26.94
C ALA A 633 17.57 -12.05 -28.07
N GLN A 634 18.77 -11.71 -28.54
CA GLN A 634 18.95 -10.81 -29.67
C GLN A 634 19.99 -11.34 -30.66
N VAL A 635 19.75 -11.07 -31.95
CA VAL A 635 20.75 -11.20 -33.02
C VAL A 635 21.10 -9.79 -33.46
N ASN A 636 22.40 -9.44 -33.43
CA ASN A 636 22.86 -8.11 -33.81
C ASN A 636 22.10 -6.96 -33.10
N TRP A 637 21.82 -7.11 -31.80
CA TRP A 637 21.07 -6.15 -30.98
C TRP A 637 19.61 -5.93 -31.39
N SER A 638 19.03 -6.86 -32.15
CA SER A 638 17.61 -6.89 -32.47
C SER A 638 16.96 -8.12 -31.85
N PRO A 639 15.76 -8.00 -31.23
CA PRO A 639 15.04 -9.13 -30.66
C PRO A 639 14.92 -10.30 -31.63
N THR A 640 15.01 -11.51 -31.10
CA THR A 640 14.89 -12.73 -31.89
C THR A 640 14.23 -13.84 -31.09
N ASP A 641 13.46 -14.68 -31.78
CA ASP A 641 12.72 -15.79 -31.16
C ASP A 641 13.65 -16.94 -30.75
N GLY A 642 13.13 -17.99 -30.14
CA GLY A 642 13.88 -19.22 -29.86
C GLY A 642 14.82 -19.14 -28.64
N LEU A 643 14.59 -18.15 -27.75
CA LEU A 643 15.02 -18.24 -26.36
C LEU A 643 14.24 -19.36 -25.68
N THR A 644 14.91 -20.19 -24.90
CA THR A 644 14.33 -21.38 -24.28
C THR A 644 15.22 -21.89 -23.13
N THR A 645 14.78 -22.92 -22.41
CA THR A 645 15.66 -23.69 -21.53
C THR A 645 16.18 -24.93 -22.26
N SER A 646 17.40 -25.36 -22.00
CA SER A 646 18.01 -26.55 -22.60
C SER A 646 18.59 -27.46 -21.55
N SER A 647 18.43 -28.78 -21.71
CA SER A 647 19.17 -29.77 -20.91
C SER A 647 20.60 -29.98 -21.41
N ASP A 648 20.97 -29.32 -22.50
CA ASP A 648 22.34 -29.32 -22.97
C ASP A 648 23.20 -28.37 -22.11
N TRP A 649 24.31 -28.89 -21.60
CA TRP A 649 25.27 -28.17 -20.73
C TRP A 649 24.62 -27.49 -19.50
N SER A 650 24.21 -28.29 -18.52
CA SER A 650 23.89 -27.81 -17.17
C SER A 650 25.03 -28.11 -16.18
N ALA A 651 25.56 -27.10 -15.49
CA ALA A 651 26.59 -27.27 -14.46
C ALA A 651 26.02 -27.17 -13.04
N SER A 652 24.79 -26.66 -12.87
CA SER A 652 24.15 -26.45 -11.56
C SER A 652 22.79 -27.13 -11.37
N GLY A 653 22.40 -28.06 -12.24
CA GLY A 653 21.13 -28.80 -12.16
C GLY A 653 20.82 -29.55 -13.46
N ALA A 654 19.60 -29.41 -14.00
CA ALA A 654 19.14 -30.09 -15.20
C ALA A 654 19.02 -29.18 -16.43
N THR A 655 18.94 -27.85 -16.28
CA THR A 655 18.70 -26.93 -17.41
C THR A 655 19.62 -25.72 -17.42
N SER A 656 19.73 -25.08 -18.58
CA SER A 656 20.40 -23.81 -18.81
C SER A 656 19.53 -22.90 -19.68
N LEU A 657 19.69 -21.59 -19.60
CA LEU A 657 19.13 -20.66 -20.58
C LEU A 657 19.83 -20.86 -21.93
N ALA A 658 19.07 -21.02 -22.99
CA ALA A 658 19.61 -21.23 -24.33
C ALA A 658 18.88 -20.40 -25.38
N VAL A 659 19.61 -20.02 -26.43
CA VAL A 659 19.00 -19.65 -27.71
C VAL A 659 19.54 -20.55 -28.81
N ILE A 660 18.64 -21.18 -29.55
CA ILE A 660 18.97 -22.13 -30.62
C ILE A 660 18.72 -21.47 -31.98
N LYS A 661 19.73 -21.48 -32.86
CA LYS A 661 19.67 -20.79 -34.16
C LYS A 661 20.22 -21.62 -35.32
N ASP A 662 19.48 -21.60 -36.43
CA ASP A 662 20.05 -21.88 -37.75
C ASP A 662 20.78 -20.63 -38.25
N MET A 663 22.10 -20.62 -38.07
CA MET A 663 22.95 -19.50 -38.46
C MET A 663 23.00 -19.30 -39.98
N THR A 664 22.66 -20.33 -40.77
CA THR A 664 22.62 -20.23 -42.24
C THR A 664 21.39 -19.50 -42.76
N ALA A 665 20.34 -19.39 -41.92
CA ALA A 665 19.10 -18.69 -42.24
C ALA A 665 19.15 -17.19 -41.88
N ILE A 666 20.19 -16.75 -41.18
CA ILE A 666 20.33 -15.36 -40.70
C ILE A 666 21.25 -14.59 -41.66
N ASP A 667 20.81 -13.43 -42.13
CA ASP A 667 21.64 -12.57 -42.96
C ASP A 667 22.68 -11.85 -42.10
N SER A 668 23.96 -12.14 -42.36
CA SER A 668 25.11 -11.44 -41.76
C SER A 668 25.11 -11.37 -40.22
N PRO A 669 25.03 -12.52 -39.50
CA PRO A 669 25.07 -12.53 -38.04
C PRO A 669 26.48 -12.16 -37.53
N GLU A 670 26.56 -11.14 -36.68
CA GLU A 670 27.81 -10.68 -36.04
C GLU A 670 27.88 -11.08 -34.56
N ASN A 671 26.73 -11.08 -33.86
CA ASN A 671 26.65 -11.46 -32.45
C ASN A 671 25.28 -12.01 -32.07
N ILE A 672 25.29 -12.83 -31.03
CA ILE A 672 24.12 -13.28 -30.27
C ILE A 672 24.23 -12.67 -28.88
N VAL A 673 23.13 -12.12 -28.36
CA VAL A 673 23.07 -11.52 -27.03
C VAL A 673 21.95 -12.19 -26.24
N LEU A 674 22.24 -12.55 -25.00
CA LEU A 674 21.27 -12.98 -23.98
C LEU A 674 21.35 -11.97 -22.84
N GLN A 675 20.24 -11.31 -22.50
CA GLN A 675 20.25 -10.23 -21.51
C GLN A 675 18.92 -10.07 -20.78
N THR A 676 18.93 -9.33 -19.67
CA THR A 676 17.75 -8.98 -18.88
C THR A 676 17.82 -7.54 -18.37
N TYR A 677 16.66 -6.91 -18.16
CA TYR A 677 16.48 -5.57 -17.57
C TYR A 677 15.36 -5.63 -16.52
N PRO A 678 15.68 -5.99 -15.26
CA PRO A 678 14.67 -6.05 -14.20
C PRO A 678 14.08 -4.66 -13.94
N ALA A 679 12.74 -4.57 -13.83
CA ALA A 679 12.02 -3.30 -13.71
C ALA A 679 12.41 -2.49 -12.46
N GLU A 680 12.58 -3.18 -11.32
CA GLU A 680 13.04 -2.61 -10.05
C GLU A 680 14.59 -2.57 -9.94
N GLY A 681 15.30 -3.00 -10.98
CA GLY A 681 16.72 -3.28 -10.93
C GLY A 681 17.06 -4.58 -10.19
N PHE A 682 18.34 -4.95 -10.24
CA PHE A 682 18.88 -6.20 -9.68
C PHE A 682 19.87 -5.89 -8.55
N ASP A 683 19.53 -6.28 -7.32
CA ASP A 683 20.32 -6.01 -6.12
C ASP A 683 21.66 -6.77 -6.12
N VAL A 684 22.75 -6.03 -6.00
CA VAL A 684 24.12 -6.53 -5.82
C VAL A 684 24.84 -5.84 -4.67
N SER A 685 24.13 -5.13 -3.80
CA SER A 685 24.67 -4.33 -2.69
C SER A 685 25.58 -5.13 -1.74
N ASN A 686 25.30 -6.41 -1.56
CA ASN A 686 26.08 -7.30 -0.71
C ASN A 686 27.16 -8.10 -1.47
N ALA A 687 27.27 -7.93 -2.79
CA ALA A 687 28.19 -8.67 -3.64
C ALA A 687 29.43 -7.85 -4.01
N VAL A 688 30.58 -8.52 -4.07
CA VAL A 688 31.81 -7.96 -4.67
C VAL A 688 32.05 -8.49 -6.08
N THR A 689 31.49 -9.65 -6.43
CA THR A 689 31.68 -10.25 -7.75
C THR A 689 30.39 -10.92 -8.21
N MET A 690 29.99 -10.65 -9.45
CA MET A 690 28.99 -11.43 -10.18
C MET A 690 29.72 -12.36 -11.15
N THR A 691 29.39 -13.65 -11.16
CA THR A 691 29.97 -14.63 -12.09
C THR A 691 28.90 -15.23 -12.97
N ILE A 692 29.02 -15.05 -14.29
CA ILE A 692 28.12 -15.65 -15.27
C ILE A 692 28.80 -16.89 -15.86
N TYR A 693 28.09 -18.01 -15.99
CA TYR A 693 28.59 -19.25 -16.58
C TYR A 693 27.97 -19.43 -17.96
N ALA A 694 28.78 -19.36 -19.02
CA ALA A 694 28.29 -19.43 -20.39
C ALA A 694 29.04 -20.46 -21.24
N ASN A 695 28.33 -21.02 -22.23
CA ASN A 695 28.87 -21.96 -23.20
C ASN A 695 28.18 -21.85 -24.57
N ALA A 696 28.69 -22.58 -25.55
CA ALA A 696 28.13 -22.68 -26.88
C ALA A 696 28.30 -24.11 -27.42
N ILE A 697 27.25 -24.65 -28.04
CA ILE A 697 27.23 -26.01 -28.60
C ILE A 697 26.94 -25.91 -30.09
N ASP A 698 27.67 -26.68 -30.90
CA ASP A 698 27.57 -26.66 -32.36
C ASP A 698 27.67 -25.26 -33.01
N ALA A 699 28.27 -24.28 -32.30
CA ALA A 699 28.39 -22.89 -32.72
C ALA A 699 29.85 -22.45 -33.00
N GLY A 700 30.76 -23.42 -33.15
CA GLY A 700 32.20 -23.16 -33.26
C GLY A 700 32.85 -22.85 -31.91
N MET A 701 33.76 -21.87 -31.88
CA MET A 701 34.40 -21.38 -30.64
C MET A 701 34.24 -19.86 -30.56
N PRO A 702 33.03 -19.37 -30.24
CA PRO A 702 32.80 -17.95 -30.11
C PRO A 702 33.59 -17.38 -28.93
N ASN A 703 33.89 -16.08 -28.99
CA ASN A 703 34.34 -15.33 -27.83
C ASN A 703 33.14 -14.69 -27.13
N VAL A 704 33.22 -14.62 -25.82
CA VAL A 704 32.13 -14.18 -24.96
C VAL A 704 32.52 -12.91 -24.23
N HIS A 705 31.62 -11.94 -24.25
CA HIS A 705 31.77 -10.63 -23.65
C HIS A 705 30.58 -10.40 -22.71
N VAL A 706 30.84 -10.39 -21.41
CA VAL A 706 29.82 -10.16 -20.39
C VAL A 706 29.68 -8.66 -20.10
N PHE A 707 28.52 -8.25 -19.61
CA PHE A 707 28.29 -6.85 -19.25
C PHE A 707 27.28 -6.67 -18.14
N VAL A 708 27.40 -5.54 -17.44
CA VAL A 708 26.45 -5.05 -16.44
C VAL A 708 26.19 -3.56 -16.66
N LYS A 709 25.00 -3.10 -16.32
CA LYS A 709 24.53 -1.71 -16.39
C LYS A 709 24.03 -1.28 -15.02
N HIS A 710 24.27 -0.03 -14.65
CA HIS A 710 23.87 0.59 -13.39
C HIS A 710 23.59 2.08 -13.63
N ALA A 711 23.00 2.79 -12.66
CA ALA A 711 22.57 4.18 -12.83
C ALA A 711 23.68 5.10 -13.37
N ASP A 712 24.92 4.87 -12.95
CA ASP A 712 26.09 5.68 -13.32
C ASP A 712 26.84 5.22 -14.58
N GLY A 713 26.40 4.16 -15.27
CA GLY A 713 27.03 3.69 -16.51
C GLY A 713 26.96 2.18 -16.76
N GLU A 714 27.96 1.65 -17.46
CA GLU A 714 28.04 0.24 -17.84
C GLU A 714 29.49 -0.28 -17.74
N SER A 715 29.63 -1.56 -17.40
CA SER A 715 30.92 -2.25 -17.30
C SER A 715 31.00 -3.41 -18.28
N TRP A 716 32.13 -3.47 -18.99
CA TRP A 716 32.37 -4.38 -20.11
C TRP A 716 33.80 -4.97 -20.03
N PRO A 717 34.00 -6.09 -19.32
CA PRO A 717 35.30 -6.77 -19.25
C PRO A 717 35.75 -7.35 -20.60
N ASP A 718 37.06 -7.50 -20.81
CA ASP A 718 37.63 -8.06 -22.04
C ASP A 718 37.04 -9.44 -22.41
N PRO A 719 36.86 -9.75 -23.70
CA PRO A 719 36.20 -10.99 -24.12
C PRO A 719 37.09 -12.21 -23.85
N ILE A 720 36.48 -13.29 -23.37
CA ILE A 720 37.16 -14.56 -23.11
C ILE A 720 36.67 -15.61 -24.12
N ASN A 721 37.60 -16.40 -24.66
CA ASN A 721 37.25 -17.50 -25.56
C ASN A 721 36.66 -18.66 -24.77
N LEU A 722 35.59 -19.28 -25.28
CA LEU A 722 35.05 -20.50 -24.72
C LEU A 722 36.02 -21.68 -24.85
N ASN A 723 35.87 -22.64 -23.94
CA ASN A 723 36.50 -23.96 -24.01
C ASN A 723 35.40 -25.05 -24.07
N SER A 724 35.79 -26.33 -24.21
CA SER A 724 34.83 -27.44 -24.39
C SER A 724 33.89 -27.66 -23.20
N ASP A 725 34.25 -27.17 -22.02
CA ASP A 725 33.57 -27.43 -20.76
C ASP A 725 32.77 -26.19 -20.29
N GLY A 726 32.76 -25.12 -21.08
CA GLY A 726 32.22 -23.80 -20.72
C GLY A 726 33.19 -22.97 -19.87
N VAL A 727 32.85 -21.70 -19.65
CA VAL A 727 33.71 -20.73 -18.94
C VAL A 727 32.90 -19.95 -17.91
N ALA A 728 33.51 -19.68 -16.76
CA ALA A 728 33.01 -18.76 -15.74
C ALA A 728 33.57 -17.35 -15.98
N PHE A 729 32.70 -16.35 -15.96
CA PHE A 729 33.01 -14.96 -16.30
C PHE A 729 32.74 -14.05 -15.09
N PRO A 730 33.75 -13.82 -14.23
CA PRO A 730 33.60 -12.93 -13.08
C PRO A 730 33.66 -11.45 -13.49
N ILE A 731 32.78 -10.65 -12.90
CA ILE A 731 32.65 -9.20 -13.08
C ILE A 731 32.65 -8.56 -11.69
N ASP A 732 33.48 -7.54 -11.50
CA ASP A 732 33.50 -6.74 -10.28
C ASP A 732 32.24 -5.87 -10.21
N VAL A 733 31.46 -6.05 -9.15
CA VAL A 733 30.25 -5.26 -8.86
C VAL A 733 30.36 -4.52 -7.53
N SER A 734 31.58 -4.45 -6.96
CA SER A 734 31.80 -3.81 -5.66
C SER A 734 31.45 -2.32 -5.67
N GLY A 735 30.67 -1.91 -4.68
CA GLY A 735 30.21 -0.52 -4.55
C GLY A 735 29.08 -0.14 -5.51
N ILE A 736 28.43 -1.12 -6.13
CA ILE A 736 27.19 -0.95 -6.87
C ILE A 736 26.09 -1.59 -6.02
N ASP A 737 25.01 -0.85 -5.76
CA ASP A 737 23.87 -1.39 -5.00
C ASP A 737 22.88 -2.10 -5.94
N THR A 738 22.65 -1.54 -7.13
CA THR A 738 21.63 -2.05 -8.05
C THR A 738 22.12 -2.00 -9.50
N LEU A 739 21.93 -3.10 -10.24
CA LEU A 739 22.11 -3.16 -11.68
C LEU A 739 20.79 -2.92 -12.41
N THR A 740 20.79 -2.10 -13.46
CA THR A 740 19.62 -1.85 -14.31
C THR A 740 19.50 -2.86 -15.45
N GLY A 741 20.51 -3.69 -15.66
CA GLY A 741 20.50 -4.78 -16.62
C GLY A 741 21.87 -5.43 -16.80
N PHE A 742 21.91 -6.66 -17.30
CA PHE A 742 23.16 -7.39 -17.51
C PHE A 742 22.94 -8.50 -18.54
N GLY A 743 24.04 -9.08 -19.04
CA GLY A 743 23.95 -10.15 -20.03
C GLY A 743 25.28 -10.62 -20.61
N VAL A 744 25.15 -11.44 -21.65
CA VAL A 744 26.24 -12.12 -22.34
C VAL A 744 26.12 -11.89 -23.84
N ARG A 745 27.23 -11.47 -24.46
CA ARG A 745 27.34 -11.32 -25.91
C ARG A 745 28.35 -12.33 -26.47
N PHE A 746 27.90 -13.18 -27.38
CA PHE A 746 28.71 -14.10 -28.16
C PHE A 746 29.11 -13.46 -29.49
N GLN A 747 30.37 -13.60 -29.90
CA GLN A 747 30.89 -13.12 -31.19
C GLN A 747 31.85 -14.15 -31.81
N ASN A 748 32.35 -13.88 -33.03
CA ASN A 748 33.11 -14.85 -33.84
C ASN A 748 32.32 -16.15 -34.10
N LEU A 749 31.04 -15.98 -34.46
CA LEU A 749 30.07 -17.05 -34.63
C LEU A 749 30.42 -17.98 -35.81
N ASP A 750 30.11 -19.27 -35.67
CA ASP A 750 30.08 -20.19 -36.82
C ASP A 750 28.81 -19.99 -37.64
N ILE A 751 28.91 -19.17 -38.69
CA ILE A 751 27.79 -18.84 -39.57
C ILE A 751 27.33 -20.01 -40.47
N THR A 752 27.99 -21.17 -40.37
CA THR A 752 27.63 -22.37 -41.16
C THR A 752 26.82 -23.39 -40.36
N ALA A 753 26.66 -23.18 -39.06
CA ALA A 753 25.91 -24.05 -38.17
C ALA A 753 24.40 -23.94 -38.39
N THR A 754 23.70 -25.08 -38.44
CA THR A 754 22.25 -25.12 -38.64
C THR A 754 21.45 -25.26 -37.33
N GLN A 755 22.13 -25.53 -36.21
CA GLN A 755 21.54 -25.68 -34.87
C GLN A 755 22.54 -25.20 -33.81
N ALA A 756 23.12 -24.02 -34.01
CA ALA A 756 24.02 -23.41 -33.03
C ALA A 756 23.24 -23.08 -31.75
N GLN A 757 23.77 -23.49 -30.60
CA GLN A 757 23.22 -23.13 -29.29
C GLN A 757 24.18 -22.20 -28.55
N TYR A 758 23.62 -21.19 -27.90
CA TYR A 758 24.34 -20.25 -27.05
C TYR A 758 23.67 -20.23 -25.68
N LEU A 759 24.43 -20.50 -24.62
CA LEU A 759 23.86 -20.90 -23.34
C LEU A 759 24.43 -20.10 -22.15
N ILE A 760 23.58 -19.86 -21.15
CA ILE A 760 23.95 -19.40 -19.80
C ILE A 760 23.38 -20.42 -18.81
N ASP A 761 24.24 -21.05 -18.01
CA ASP A 761 23.82 -22.10 -17.06
C ASP A 761 23.45 -21.52 -15.69
N LYS A 762 24.26 -20.59 -15.19
CA LYS A 762 23.94 -19.91 -13.93
C LYS A 762 24.66 -18.59 -13.80
N ILE A 763 24.18 -17.79 -12.88
CA ILE A 763 24.77 -16.54 -12.43
C ILE A 763 24.89 -16.60 -10.92
N THR A 764 26.08 -16.34 -10.39
CA THR A 764 26.34 -16.32 -8.95
C THR A 764 26.81 -14.95 -8.49
N LEU A 765 26.48 -14.62 -7.25
CA LEU A 765 27.00 -13.45 -6.54
C LEU A 765 27.93 -13.94 -5.44
N THR A 766 29.11 -13.35 -5.33
CA THR A 766 30.07 -13.64 -4.27
C THR A 766 30.21 -12.41 -3.38
N ASP A 767 29.97 -12.58 -2.08
CA ASP A 767 30.11 -11.51 -1.10
C ASP A 767 31.58 -11.26 -0.70
N SER A 768 31.82 -10.25 0.13
CA SER A 768 33.17 -9.88 0.59
C SER A 768 33.85 -10.95 1.47
N ASP A 769 33.08 -11.88 2.04
CA ASP A 769 33.56 -13.00 2.84
C ASP A 769 33.86 -14.24 1.98
N GLY A 770 33.54 -14.20 0.68
CA GLY A 770 33.74 -15.27 -0.29
C GLY A 770 32.60 -16.29 -0.31
N ASN A 771 31.45 -15.97 0.28
CA ASN A 771 30.26 -16.82 0.17
C ASN A 771 29.61 -16.58 -1.19
N GLU A 772 29.32 -17.68 -1.89
CA GLU A 772 28.66 -17.67 -3.19
C GLU A 772 27.16 -17.95 -3.03
N THR A 773 26.31 -17.09 -3.59
CA THR A 773 24.88 -17.29 -3.75
C THR A 773 24.53 -17.41 -5.24
N VAL A 774 23.52 -18.20 -5.56
CA VAL A 774 23.01 -18.32 -6.93
C VAL A 774 21.94 -17.26 -7.12
N ALA A 775 22.10 -16.43 -8.16
CA ALA A 775 21.16 -15.39 -8.56
C ALA A 775 20.19 -15.89 -9.64
N TYR A 776 20.73 -16.64 -10.60
CA TYR A 776 19.96 -17.35 -11.64
C TYR A 776 20.58 -18.72 -11.81
N ASP A 777 19.78 -19.78 -11.83
CA ASP A 777 20.20 -21.13 -12.22
C ASP A 777 19.41 -21.68 -13.41
N PHE A 778 18.39 -20.94 -13.86
CA PHE A 778 17.53 -21.33 -14.98
C PHE A 778 16.90 -22.72 -14.83
N GLU A 779 16.75 -23.17 -13.60
CA GLU A 779 16.03 -24.38 -13.25
C GLU A 779 14.54 -24.04 -13.09
N PRO A 780 13.61 -24.95 -13.44
CA PRO A 780 12.20 -24.78 -13.11
C PRO A 780 11.99 -24.60 -11.60
N ASP A 781 10.91 -23.90 -11.24
CA ASP A 781 10.52 -23.76 -9.83
C ASP A 781 10.36 -25.14 -9.18
N THR A 782 10.77 -25.21 -7.93
CA THR A 782 10.78 -26.41 -7.09
C THR A 782 9.82 -26.27 -5.92
N ASP A 783 8.92 -25.29 -5.92
CA ASP A 783 7.91 -25.05 -4.89
C ASP A 783 8.52 -24.91 -3.48
N GLY A 784 9.64 -24.17 -3.37
CA GLY A 784 10.34 -23.92 -2.11
C GLY A 784 11.15 -25.12 -1.57
N TRP A 785 11.33 -26.18 -2.35
CA TRP A 785 12.19 -27.28 -1.95
C TRP A 785 13.68 -26.89 -2.01
N HIS A 786 14.45 -27.37 -1.03
CA HIS A 786 15.87 -27.13 -0.94
C HIS A 786 16.65 -28.42 -0.72
N ALA A 787 17.90 -28.42 -1.22
CA ALA A 787 18.82 -29.54 -1.12
C ALA A 787 19.98 -29.26 -0.17
N GLN A 788 20.40 -30.30 0.56
CA GLN A 788 21.61 -30.28 1.37
C GLN A 788 22.44 -31.55 1.16
N VAL A 789 23.77 -31.40 1.19
CA VAL A 789 24.72 -32.51 1.28
C VAL A 789 25.49 -32.37 2.58
N ALA A 790 25.45 -33.42 3.41
CA ALA A 790 25.97 -33.40 4.77
C ALA A 790 25.51 -32.17 5.58
N TRP A 791 24.21 -31.84 5.47
CA TRP A 791 23.54 -30.71 6.14
C TRP A 791 24.06 -29.32 5.77
N SER A 792 24.83 -29.22 4.68
CA SER A 792 25.22 -27.95 4.07
C SER A 792 24.37 -27.74 2.82
N ASN A 793 23.80 -26.55 2.67
CA ASN A 793 23.00 -26.19 1.50
C ASN A 793 23.81 -26.38 0.21
N VAL A 794 23.16 -26.88 -0.83
CA VAL A 794 23.75 -27.07 -2.15
C VAL A 794 22.78 -26.64 -3.24
N SER A 795 23.33 -26.14 -4.36
CA SER A 795 22.59 -26.06 -5.63
C SER A 795 22.52 -27.44 -6.31
N GLY A 796 21.66 -27.56 -7.33
CA GLY A 796 21.42 -28.80 -8.07
C GLY A 796 20.00 -29.31 -8.02
N ILE A 797 19.11 -28.65 -7.26
CA ILE A 797 17.71 -29.04 -7.15
C ILE A 797 16.90 -28.43 -8.32
N THR A 798 15.98 -29.21 -8.88
CA THR A 798 15.23 -28.89 -10.11
C THR A 798 14.05 -29.85 -10.28
N THR A 799 13.25 -29.72 -11.33
CA THR A 799 12.30 -30.75 -11.78
C THR A 799 12.83 -31.50 -13.00
N SER A 800 12.60 -32.81 -13.06
CA SER A 800 13.24 -33.71 -14.04
C SER A 800 12.28 -34.73 -14.63
N GLU A 801 12.45 -34.99 -15.93
CA GLU A 801 11.76 -36.07 -16.67
C GLU A 801 12.52 -37.41 -16.59
N GLU A 802 13.66 -37.51 -15.90
CA GLU A 802 14.46 -38.75 -15.84
C GLU A 802 13.77 -39.88 -15.08
N TRP A 803 12.95 -39.52 -14.10
CA TRP A 803 12.18 -40.47 -13.31
C TRP A 803 10.92 -39.79 -12.80
N ALA A 804 9.79 -40.47 -12.93
CA ALA A 804 8.52 -40.10 -12.34
C ALA A 804 7.71 -41.40 -12.16
N THR A 805 6.86 -41.46 -11.15
CA THR A 805 5.90 -42.57 -10.94
C THR A 805 4.48 -42.20 -11.33
N SER A 806 4.22 -40.91 -11.49
CA SER A 806 2.99 -40.28 -11.97
C SER A 806 3.37 -39.10 -12.84
N GLY A 807 2.52 -38.75 -13.81
CA GLY A 807 2.82 -37.65 -14.73
C GLY A 807 4.13 -37.87 -15.52
N ALA A 808 4.86 -36.78 -15.75
CA ALA A 808 6.07 -36.75 -16.54
C ALA A 808 7.30 -36.25 -15.77
N ARG A 809 7.16 -35.59 -14.61
CA ARG A 809 8.25 -34.90 -13.93
C ARG A 809 8.29 -35.22 -12.43
N SER A 810 9.47 -35.14 -11.84
CA SER A 810 9.66 -35.23 -10.39
C SER A 810 10.67 -34.19 -9.91
N LEU A 811 10.62 -33.82 -8.63
CA LEU A 811 11.69 -33.07 -7.98
C LEU A 811 12.96 -33.91 -8.00
N ALA A 812 14.07 -33.31 -8.41
CA ALA A 812 15.35 -33.97 -8.54
C ALA A 812 16.48 -33.12 -7.95
N LEU A 813 17.49 -33.77 -7.40
CA LEU A 813 18.80 -33.17 -7.10
C LEU A 813 19.89 -33.88 -7.89
N TYR A 814 20.61 -33.12 -8.70
CA TYR A 814 21.78 -33.57 -9.46
C TYR A 814 23.07 -33.20 -8.72
N LYS A 815 23.93 -34.18 -8.44
CA LYS A 815 25.18 -33.90 -7.74
C LYS A 815 26.37 -34.80 -8.09
N ASN A 816 27.50 -34.14 -8.30
CA ASN A 816 28.83 -34.75 -8.20
C ASN A 816 29.25 -34.83 -6.72
N LEU A 817 29.00 -35.97 -6.09
CA LEU A 817 29.33 -36.20 -4.68
C LEU A 817 30.85 -36.27 -4.45
N ALA A 818 31.61 -36.77 -5.44
CA ALA A 818 33.07 -36.85 -5.37
C ALA A 818 33.75 -35.49 -5.23
N ALA A 819 33.15 -34.43 -5.81
CA ALA A 819 33.64 -33.06 -5.72
C ALA A 819 33.31 -32.39 -4.36
N HIS A 820 32.36 -32.93 -3.59
CA HIS A 820 31.86 -32.32 -2.35
C HIS A 820 32.66 -32.70 -1.09
N GLY A 821 33.53 -33.73 -1.18
CA GLY A 821 34.36 -34.21 -0.08
C GLY A 821 33.61 -35.10 0.93
N ALA A 822 32.72 -34.53 1.75
CA ALA A 822 31.91 -35.26 2.74
C ALA A 822 30.45 -35.35 2.28
N ALA A 823 30.07 -36.47 1.68
CA ALA A 823 28.76 -36.67 1.04
C ALA A 823 28.08 -37.93 1.57
N ASN A 824 27.91 -38.05 2.89
CA ASN A 824 27.32 -39.25 3.50
C ASN A 824 25.78 -39.20 3.61
N ASP A 825 25.23 -37.99 3.57
CA ASP A 825 23.80 -37.70 3.74
C ASP A 825 23.37 -36.70 2.68
N VAL A 826 22.27 -36.98 1.99
CA VAL A 826 21.65 -36.07 1.05
C VAL A 826 20.23 -35.80 1.53
N VAL A 827 19.86 -34.53 1.69
CA VAL A 827 18.57 -34.13 2.25
C VAL A 827 17.85 -33.25 1.23
N LEU A 828 16.59 -33.56 0.97
CA LEU A 828 15.64 -32.72 0.25
C LEU A 828 14.54 -32.33 1.25
N GLN A 829 14.26 -31.04 1.41
CA GLN A 829 13.28 -30.58 2.40
C GLN A 829 12.65 -29.24 2.01
N ASN A 830 11.46 -28.98 2.55
CA ASN A 830 10.69 -27.75 2.36
C ASN A 830 10.11 -27.28 3.70
N TYR A 831 10.06 -25.97 3.90
CA TYR A 831 9.50 -25.28 5.07
C TYR A 831 8.58 -24.12 4.59
N PRO A 832 7.36 -24.42 4.13
CA PRO A 832 6.46 -23.40 3.64
C PRO A 832 5.99 -22.48 4.78
N GLU A 833 5.79 -21.20 4.46
CA GLU A 833 5.19 -20.25 5.39
C GLU A 833 3.77 -20.71 5.77
N GLY A 834 3.44 -20.68 7.07
CA GLY A 834 2.19 -21.24 7.60
C GLY A 834 2.17 -22.78 7.76
N GLY A 835 3.17 -23.50 7.21
CA GLY A 835 3.30 -24.96 7.31
C GLY A 835 2.30 -25.77 6.48
N PHE A 836 2.48 -27.08 6.41
CA PHE A 836 1.55 -27.99 5.74
C PHE A 836 0.39 -28.40 6.66
N ASP A 837 -0.86 -28.15 6.26
CA ASP A 837 -2.04 -28.61 7.00
C ASP A 837 -2.24 -30.13 6.86
N VAL A 838 -2.15 -30.81 8.01
CA VAL A 838 -2.41 -32.25 8.16
C VAL A 838 -3.48 -32.52 9.21
N THR A 839 -4.32 -31.52 9.51
CA THR A 839 -5.39 -31.60 10.51
C THR A 839 -6.30 -32.80 10.26
N GLY A 840 -6.37 -33.68 11.26
CA GLY A 840 -7.19 -34.89 11.22
C GLY A 840 -6.76 -35.94 10.19
N LYS A 841 -5.54 -35.84 9.64
CA LYS A 841 -4.96 -36.79 8.70
C LYS A 841 -4.18 -37.87 9.43
N SER A 842 -4.04 -39.05 8.82
CA SER A 842 -3.37 -40.18 9.47
C SER A 842 -1.98 -40.45 8.92
N THR A 843 -1.82 -40.37 7.60
CA THR A 843 -0.62 -40.83 6.90
C THR A 843 -0.19 -39.82 5.86
N LEU A 844 1.12 -39.62 5.76
CA LEU A 844 1.76 -38.88 4.68
C LEU A 844 2.76 -39.81 3.99
N THR A 845 2.77 -39.82 2.66
CA THR A 845 3.62 -40.72 1.84
C THR A 845 4.33 -39.99 0.72
N LEU A 846 5.59 -40.37 0.47
CA LEU A 846 6.42 -39.84 -0.62
C LEU A 846 6.93 -40.97 -1.51
N LYS A 847 6.94 -40.77 -2.83
CA LYS A 847 7.66 -41.62 -3.78
C LYS A 847 9.06 -41.07 -4.03
N VAL A 848 10.08 -41.88 -3.79
CA VAL A 848 11.48 -41.47 -3.89
C VAL A 848 12.31 -42.45 -4.71
N ASN A 849 13.37 -41.94 -5.35
CA ASN A 849 14.33 -42.77 -6.07
C ASN A 849 15.74 -42.18 -6.02
N SER A 850 16.74 -42.96 -6.43
CA SER A 850 18.09 -42.49 -6.63
C SER A 850 18.74 -43.18 -7.84
N ILE A 851 19.44 -42.44 -8.68
CA ILE A 851 20.13 -42.95 -9.87
C ILE A 851 21.61 -42.59 -9.82
N GLY A 852 22.49 -43.58 -9.99
CA GLY A 852 23.94 -43.35 -9.95
C GLY A 852 24.50 -43.02 -8.57
N ALA A 853 23.71 -43.20 -7.49
CA ALA A 853 24.09 -42.89 -6.12
C ALA A 853 24.66 -44.09 -5.32
N GLY A 854 24.82 -45.25 -5.96
CA GLY A 854 25.34 -46.49 -5.35
C GLY A 854 24.26 -47.56 -5.07
N ASP A 855 24.70 -48.79 -4.80
CA ASP A 855 23.79 -49.96 -4.66
C ASP A 855 23.17 -50.12 -3.25
N MET A 856 23.60 -49.31 -2.28
CA MET A 856 23.20 -49.44 -0.86
C MET A 856 22.40 -48.24 -0.35
N VAL A 857 21.82 -47.45 -1.26
CA VAL A 857 21.07 -46.25 -0.89
C VAL A 857 19.79 -46.63 -0.14
N ASP A 858 19.56 -45.98 0.99
CA ASP A 858 18.31 -46.01 1.73
C ASP A 858 17.82 -44.58 2.00
N ALA A 859 16.53 -44.42 2.31
CA ALA A 859 15.94 -43.10 2.57
C ALA A 859 15.01 -43.11 3.78
N HIS A 860 14.98 -41.98 4.49
CA HIS A 860 14.03 -41.67 5.55
C HIS A 860 13.17 -40.50 5.13
N ILE A 861 11.88 -40.60 5.37
CA ILE A 861 10.99 -39.45 5.43
C ILE A 861 11.08 -38.82 6.83
N PHE A 862 10.91 -37.52 6.95
CA PHE A 862 10.78 -36.84 8.23
C PHE A 862 9.88 -35.61 8.14
N PHE A 863 9.37 -35.16 9.28
CA PHE A 863 8.72 -33.86 9.41
C PHE A 863 9.16 -33.14 10.70
N LYS A 864 8.94 -31.82 10.71
CA LYS A 864 8.95 -30.96 11.89
C LYS A 864 7.59 -30.27 11.99
N ALA A 865 7.09 -30.07 13.21
CA ALA A 865 5.82 -29.44 13.50
C ALA A 865 5.99 -28.34 14.55
N PRO A 866 4.98 -27.45 14.71
CA PRO A 866 4.98 -26.44 15.76
C PRO A 866 5.28 -27.06 17.13
N ASP A 867 5.91 -26.27 18.02
CA ASP A 867 6.37 -26.70 19.35
C ASP A 867 7.56 -27.69 19.37
N GLY A 868 8.22 -27.90 18.22
CA GLY A 868 9.45 -28.68 18.11
C GLY A 868 9.23 -30.20 18.08
N VAL A 869 8.02 -30.64 17.74
CA VAL A 869 7.72 -32.06 17.51
C VAL A 869 8.36 -32.50 16.18
N GLU A 870 9.13 -33.58 16.21
CA GLU A 870 9.75 -34.15 15.01
C GLU A 870 9.51 -35.67 14.94
N SER A 871 9.42 -36.21 13.73
CA SER A 871 9.29 -37.64 13.49
C SER A 871 10.26 -38.11 12.41
N TRP A 872 10.97 -39.21 12.69
CA TRP A 872 12.00 -39.81 11.84
C TRP A 872 11.85 -41.35 11.80
N PRO A 873 10.93 -41.88 10.97
CA PRO A 873 10.82 -43.32 10.73
C PRO A 873 12.14 -43.97 10.28
N ALA A 874 12.21 -45.30 10.36
CA ALA A 874 13.38 -46.07 9.92
C ALA A 874 13.61 -45.97 8.40
N ALA A 875 14.87 -46.06 7.98
CA ALA A 875 15.24 -46.00 6.57
C ALA A 875 14.65 -47.17 5.79
N VAL A 876 14.26 -46.92 4.54
CA VAL A 876 13.84 -47.94 3.59
C VAL A 876 14.82 -47.96 2.43
N ALA A 877 15.31 -49.15 2.06
CA ALA A 877 16.21 -49.31 0.93
C ALA A 877 15.52 -48.91 -0.38
N ILE A 878 16.23 -48.15 -1.22
CA ILE A 878 15.72 -47.69 -2.51
C ILE A 878 15.76 -48.84 -3.53
N GLY A 879 14.58 -49.19 -4.07
CA GLY A 879 14.42 -50.17 -5.14
C GLY A 879 14.72 -49.60 -6.53
N ALA A 880 14.89 -50.49 -7.52
CA ALA A 880 15.20 -50.09 -8.91
C ALA A 880 14.11 -49.22 -9.57
N ASP A 881 12.86 -49.40 -9.17
CA ASP A 881 11.70 -48.64 -9.66
C ASP A 881 11.31 -47.50 -8.69
N GLY A 882 12.18 -47.16 -7.73
CA GLY A 882 11.88 -46.26 -6.62
C GLY A 882 11.23 -46.96 -5.42
N THR A 883 10.86 -46.19 -4.41
CA THR A 883 10.33 -46.68 -3.13
C THR A 883 9.36 -45.68 -2.52
N GLU A 884 8.30 -46.19 -1.89
CA GLU A 884 7.36 -45.37 -1.12
C GLU A 884 7.81 -45.28 0.34
N LEU A 885 7.89 -44.06 0.86
CA LEU A 885 8.12 -43.77 2.26
C LEU A 885 6.78 -43.37 2.89
N THR A 886 6.57 -43.74 4.15
CA THR A 886 5.33 -43.44 4.89
C THR A 886 5.67 -42.93 6.28
N ILE A 887 4.96 -41.89 6.71
CA ILE A 887 5.05 -41.31 8.06
C ILE A 887 3.64 -41.10 8.65
N ASP A 888 3.54 -41.31 9.96
CA ASP A 888 2.32 -41.08 10.74
C ASP A 888 2.26 -39.61 11.15
N VAL A 889 1.20 -38.91 10.76
CA VAL A 889 0.95 -37.49 11.06
C VAL A 889 -0.25 -37.29 11.99
N SER A 890 -0.85 -38.37 12.52
CA SER A 890 -2.09 -38.34 13.30
C SER A 890 -2.04 -37.58 14.63
N GLN A 891 -0.85 -37.11 15.04
CA GLN A 891 -0.62 -36.43 16.32
C GLN A 891 -0.38 -34.92 16.15
N VAL A 892 -0.37 -34.41 14.92
CA VAL A 892 -0.08 -33.03 14.59
C VAL A 892 -1.12 -32.53 13.61
N ASP A 893 -1.43 -31.24 13.68
CA ASP A 893 -2.36 -30.58 12.76
C ASP A 893 -1.62 -29.80 11.66
N THR A 894 -0.35 -29.44 11.91
CA THR A 894 0.49 -28.67 10.98
C THR A 894 1.92 -29.19 10.98
N LEU A 895 2.58 -29.14 9.82
CA LEU A 895 4.02 -29.44 9.66
C LEU A 895 4.78 -28.17 9.25
N ASP A 896 5.63 -27.63 10.11
CA ASP A 896 6.55 -26.53 9.78
C ASP A 896 7.51 -26.91 8.66
N GLY A 897 7.84 -28.21 8.54
CA GLY A 897 8.67 -28.69 7.43
C GLY A 897 8.58 -30.18 7.19
N LEU A 898 8.84 -30.56 5.95
CA LEU A 898 8.78 -31.93 5.43
C LEU A 898 10.07 -32.22 4.65
N GLY A 899 10.59 -33.44 4.72
CA GLY A 899 11.73 -33.80 3.91
C GLY A 899 12.05 -35.29 3.82
N VAL A 900 13.05 -35.58 3.00
CA VAL A 900 13.63 -36.90 2.78
C VAL A 900 15.14 -36.81 2.98
N ARG A 901 15.70 -37.75 3.74
CA ARG A 901 17.15 -37.94 3.88
C ARG A 901 17.54 -39.27 3.23
N PHE A 902 18.40 -39.23 2.23
CA PHE A 902 19.08 -40.37 1.63
C PHE A 902 20.40 -40.64 2.35
N ASN A 903 20.67 -41.89 2.70
CA ASN A 903 21.96 -42.36 3.23
C ASN A 903 22.50 -43.54 2.42
N GLY A 904 23.67 -44.04 2.80
CA GLY A 904 24.31 -45.18 2.13
C GLY A 904 24.80 -44.86 0.72
N VAL A 905 24.89 -43.56 0.39
CA VAL A 905 25.28 -43.05 -0.92
C VAL A 905 26.77 -43.28 -1.19
N ASP A 906 27.12 -43.53 -2.44
CA ASP A 906 28.49 -43.63 -2.91
C ASP A 906 29.08 -42.22 -3.06
N ALA A 907 29.86 -41.79 -2.06
CA ALA A 907 30.55 -40.51 -2.06
C ALA A 907 31.57 -40.36 -3.21
N ALA A 908 31.91 -41.43 -3.94
CA ALA A 908 32.75 -41.36 -5.13
C ALA A 908 31.97 -41.14 -6.42
N SER A 909 30.63 -41.07 -6.37
CA SER A 909 29.79 -40.80 -7.53
C SER A 909 30.02 -39.38 -8.05
N ASP A 910 30.21 -39.24 -9.35
CA ASP A 910 30.35 -37.97 -10.05
C ASP A 910 29.02 -37.48 -10.68
N ASN A 911 27.97 -38.29 -10.64
CA ASN A 911 26.66 -38.00 -11.21
C ASN A 911 25.53 -38.74 -10.47
N ALA A 912 25.42 -38.49 -9.16
CA ALA A 912 24.33 -39.00 -8.34
C ALA A 912 23.08 -38.14 -8.52
N ARG A 913 21.91 -38.77 -8.65
CA ARG A 913 20.60 -38.11 -8.68
C ARG A 913 19.69 -38.67 -7.61
N PHE A 914 18.87 -37.81 -7.03
CA PHE A 914 17.92 -38.13 -5.97
C PHE A 914 16.58 -37.50 -6.30
N PHE A 915 15.48 -38.24 -6.15
CA PHE A 915 14.18 -37.83 -6.65
C PHE A 915 13.07 -37.90 -5.59
N ILE A 916 12.09 -36.99 -5.69
CA ILE A 916 10.78 -37.03 -5.02
C ILE A 916 9.72 -36.72 -6.08
N ASP A 917 8.70 -37.56 -6.23
CA ASP A 917 7.67 -37.44 -7.27
C ASP A 917 6.31 -37.10 -6.66
N GLU A 918 5.62 -38.09 -6.10
CA GLU A 918 4.33 -37.86 -5.47
C GLU A 918 4.44 -37.64 -3.96
N ILE A 919 3.79 -36.58 -3.47
CA ILE A 919 3.48 -36.38 -2.06
C ILE A 919 1.98 -36.59 -1.87
N ARG A 920 1.60 -37.52 -0.98
CA ARG A 920 0.19 -37.82 -0.68
C ARG A 920 -0.11 -37.77 0.80
N VAL A 921 -1.31 -37.29 1.14
CA VAL A 921 -1.85 -37.29 2.51
C VAL A 921 -3.16 -38.07 2.53
N ASP A 922 -3.20 -39.14 3.32
CA ASP A 922 -4.28 -40.14 3.33
C ASP A 922 -4.68 -40.64 1.92
N GLY A 923 -3.68 -40.71 1.04
CA GLY A 923 -3.82 -41.15 -0.36
C GLY A 923 -4.18 -40.05 -1.36
N ALA A 924 -4.60 -38.86 -0.90
CA ALA A 924 -4.83 -37.71 -1.77
C ALA A 924 -3.49 -37.09 -2.21
N LEU A 925 -3.33 -36.84 -3.51
CA LEU A 925 -2.15 -36.16 -4.07
C LEU A 925 -2.17 -34.68 -3.66
N ILE A 926 -1.05 -34.19 -3.12
CA ILE A 926 -0.90 -32.78 -2.71
C ILE A 926 0.26 -32.09 -3.43
N ALA A 927 1.21 -32.83 -4.00
CA ALA A 927 2.24 -32.32 -4.91
C ALA A 927 2.72 -33.45 -5.83
N ASP A 928 2.98 -33.13 -7.09
CA ASP A 928 3.52 -34.04 -8.13
C ASP A 928 4.66 -33.43 -8.96
N PHE A 929 5.06 -32.17 -8.71
CA PHE A 929 6.16 -31.48 -9.39
C PHE A 929 6.03 -31.38 -10.92
N GLU A 930 4.81 -31.49 -11.44
CA GLU A 930 4.54 -31.37 -12.87
C GLU A 930 4.70 -29.93 -13.40
N GLY A 931 4.75 -28.95 -12.50
CA GLY A 931 4.87 -27.53 -12.84
C GLY A 931 3.59 -26.95 -13.45
N THR A 932 2.43 -27.55 -13.15
CA THR A 932 1.13 -27.16 -13.71
C THR A 932 0.42 -26.10 -12.87
N GLY A 933 1.00 -25.66 -11.75
CA GLY A 933 0.35 -24.74 -10.81
C GLY A 933 -1.02 -25.27 -10.34
N ASN A 934 -1.97 -24.35 -10.15
CA ASN A 934 -3.34 -24.65 -9.71
C ASN A 934 -4.27 -25.15 -10.83
N TRP A 935 -3.72 -25.55 -11.99
CA TRP A 935 -4.53 -26.10 -13.06
C TRP A 935 -5.03 -27.51 -12.71
N GLU A 936 -6.28 -27.77 -13.07
CA GLU A 936 -6.94 -29.05 -12.88
C GLU A 936 -7.26 -29.70 -14.21
N PHE A 937 -7.12 -31.02 -14.26
CA PHE A 937 -7.56 -31.86 -15.37
C PHE A 937 -8.75 -32.72 -14.95
N GLN A 938 -9.82 -32.66 -15.74
CA GLN A 938 -11.07 -33.34 -15.42
C GLN A 938 -11.65 -34.10 -16.60
N VAL A 939 -12.35 -35.18 -16.29
CA VAL A 939 -13.20 -35.94 -17.21
C VAL A 939 -14.62 -35.94 -16.68
N ASN A 940 -15.57 -35.48 -17.48
CA ASN A 940 -16.98 -35.28 -17.12
C ASN A 940 -17.16 -34.48 -15.83
N TRP A 941 -16.40 -33.40 -15.68
CA TRP A 941 -16.40 -32.51 -14.51
C TRP A 941 -15.99 -33.19 -13.19
N ALA A 942 -15.23 -34.27 -13.29
CA ALA A 942 -14.61 -34.95 -12.15
C ALA A 942 -13.09 -34.93 -12.30
N PRO A 943 -12.33 -34.51 -11.26
CA PRO A 943 -10.87 -34.52 -11.30
C PRO A 943 -10.31 -35.92 -11.60
N VAL A 944 -9.32 -35.96 -12.49
CA VAL A 944 -8.55 -37.16 -12.82
C VAL A 944 -7.05 -36.82 -12.81
N GLY A 945 -6.20 -37.83 -12.65
CA GLY A 945 -4.75 -37.63 -12.83
C GLY A 945 -4.37 -37.51 -14.30
N GLY A 946 -3.10 -37.17 -14.55
CA GLY A 946 -2.55 -37.05 -15.90
C GLY A 946 -2.45 -35.63 -16.43
N ILE A 947 -2.60 -34.62 -15.57
CA ILE A 947 -2.17 -33.27 -15.91
C ILE A 947 -0.63 -33.20 -15.88
N GLN A 948 -0.02 -32.50 -16.84
CA GLN A 948 1.44 -32.37 -16.95
C GLN A 948 1.81 -31.21 -17.88
N LEU A 949 3.02 -30.68 -17.76
CA LEU A 949 3.64 -29.90 -18.85
C LEU A 949 4.15 -30.86 -19.93
N SER A 950 3.93 -30.52 -21.20
CA SER A 950 4.25 -31.40 -22.33
C SER A 950 4.96 -30.68 -23.46
N LYS A 951 5.95 -31.37 -24.04
CA LYS A 951 6.65 -30.99 -25.27
C LYS A 951 6.08 -31.64 -26.53
N ALA A 952 5.01 -32.43 -26.39
CA ALA A 952 4.40 -33.13 -27.52
C ALA A 952 3.76 -32.14 -28.51
N TRP A 953 3.26 -31.02 -28.00
CA TRP A 953 2.74 -29.91 -28.78
C TRP A 953 2.91 -28.62 -27.98
N SER A 954 3.14 -27.52 -28.67
CA SER A 954 3.09 -26.15 -28.18
C SER A 954 2.68 -25.26 -29.36
N ASP A 955 1.97 -24.18 -29.08
CA ASP A 955 1.64 -23.14 -30.06
C ASP A 955 2.81 -22.15 -30.19
N ASP A 956 3.42 -21.80 -29.06
CA ASP A 956 4.67 -21.05 -28.97
C ASP A 956 5.62 -21.69 -27.94
N GLY A 957 6.93 -21.49 -28.08
CA GLY A 957 7.90 -22.09 -27.15
C GLY A 957 8.02 -23.63 -27.23
N MET A 958 8.39 -24.26 -26.11
CA MET A 958 8.63 -25.69 -25.99
C MET A 958 7.54 -26.45 -25.24
N ASN A 959 6.83 -25.81 -24.33
CA ASN A 959 5.93 -26.47 -23.39
C ASN A 959 4.49 -25.98 -23.57
N SER A 960 3.55 -26.87 -23.31
CA SER A 960 2.14 -26.52 -23.12
C SER A 960 1.57 -27.31 -21.94
N LEU A 961 0.45 -26.83 -21.38
CA LEU A 961 -0.27 -27.62 -20.40
C LEU A 961 -1.03 -28.75 -21.11
N SER A 962 -0.86 -29.97 -20.63
CA SER A 962 -1.50 -31.15 -21.19
C SER A 962 -2.26 -31.95 -20.15
N GLY A 963 -3.40 -32.51 -20.56
CA GLY A 963 -4.07 -33.60 -19.86
C GLY A 963 -4.03 -34.87 -20.70
N ILE A 964 -3.49 -35.97 -20.14
CA ILE A 964 -3.46 -37.29 -20.76
C ILE A 964 -4.36 -38.26 -20.01
N THR A 965 -5.27 -38.93 -20.71
CA THR A 965 -6.12 -39.94 -20.10
C THR A 965 -6.57 -41.03 -21.08
N GLN A 966 -6.80 -42.22 -20.55
CA GLN A 966 -7.46 -43.29 -21.28
C GLN A 966 -8.97 -43.13 -21.12
N LEU A 967 -9.64 -42.73 -22.21
CA LEU A 967 -11.09 -42.60 -22.21
C LEU A 967 -11.80 -43.95 -22.08
N VAL A 968 -13.03 -43.91 -21.59
CA VAL A 968 -13.99 -45.01 -21.60
C VAL A 968 -15.30 -44.60 -22.27
N ASP A 969 -16.13 -45.58 -22.65
CA ASP A 969 -17.40 -45.31 -23.32
C ASP A 969 -18.31 -44.44 -22.44
N GLY A 970 -18.62 -43.24 -22.94
CA GLY A 970 -19.44 -42.25 -22.24
C GLY A 970 -18.69 -41.01 -21.78
N ASP A 971 -17.36 -41.00 -21.89
CA ASP A 971 -16.56 -39.79 -21.68
C ASP A 971 -16.74 -38.83 -22.85
N ASP A 972 -17.01 -37.57 -22.54
CA ASP A 972 -17.27 -36.53 -23.54
C ASP A 972 -16.61 -35.20 -23.13
N ASP A 973 -16.80 -34.79 -21.89
CA ASP A 973 -16.35 -33.49 -21.39
C ASP A 973 -14.97 -33.58 -20.77
N ILE A 974 -13.96 -33.21 -21.53
CA ILE A 974 -12.58 -33.17 -21.05
C ILE A 974 -12.21 -31.73 -20.77
N ILE A 975 -11.74 -31.41 -19.56
CA ILE A 975 -11.57 -30.04 -19.10
C ILE A 975 -10.16 -29.81 -18.56
N LEU A 976 -9.55 -28.71 -18.99
CA LEU A 976 -8.40 -28.09 -18.34
C LEU A 976 -8.86 -26.73 -17.81
N GLN A 977 -8.79 -26.51 -16.50
CA GLN A 977 -9.30 -25.28 -15.87
C GLN A 977 -8.47 -24.84 -14.67
N VAL A 978 -8.62 -23.58 -14.27
CA VAL A 978 -7.96 -23.02 -13.08
C VAL A 978 -8.91 -22.12 -12.30
N TYR A 979 -8.76 -22.13 -10.98
CA TYR A 979 -9.42 -21.21 -10.05
C TYR A 979 -8.34 -20.53 -9.21
N PRO A 980 -7.83 -19.37 -9.65
CA PRO A 980 -6.87 -18.60 -8.86
C PRO A 980 -7.45 -18.28 -7.48
N GLU A 981 -6.64 -18.43 -6.43
CA GLU A 981 -7.05 -18.07 -5.08
C GLU A 981 -7.39 -16.58 -5.02
N GLY A 982 -8.58 -16.25 -4.50
CA GLY A 982 -9.12 -14.89 -4.54
C GLY A 982 -9.66 -14.42 -5.89
N GLY A 983 -9.51 -15.18 -6.99
CA GLY A 983 -9.93 -14.80 -8.35
C GLY A 983 -8.92 -13.90 -9.08
N LEU A 984 -9.28 -13.40 -10.26
CA LEU A 984 -8.50 -12.43 -11.04
C LEU A 984 -9.22 -11.08 -11.13
N LEU A 985 -8.56 -10.02 -10.64
CA LEU A 985 -9.02 -8.65 -10.88
C LEU A 985 -8.62 -8.25 -12.30
N LEU A 986 -9.58 -7.80 -13.10
CA LEU A 986 -9.34 -7.47 -14.52
C LEU A 986 -9.07 -5.97 -14.66
N GLY A 987 -8.00 -5.62 -15.39
CA GLY A 987 -7.72 -4.25 -15.80
C GLY A 987 -8.54 -3.82 -17.02
N ASP A 988 -7.95 -3.01 -17.90
CA ASP A 988 -8.59 -2.56 -19.15
C ASP A 988 -8.56 -3.67 -20.22
N VAL A 989 -9.15 -4.83 -19.91
CA VAL A 989 -9.19 -6.01 -20.78
C VAL A 989 -10.63 -6.35 -21.16
N SER A 990 -10.80 -6.75 -22.41
CA SER A 990 -12.07 -7.01 -23.05
C SER A 990 -12.21 -8.45 -23.52
N THR A 991 -11.09 -9.15 -23.75
CA THR A 991 -11.09 -10.49 -24.34
C THR A 991 -10.11 -11.42 -23.64
N LEU A 992 -10.54 -12.64 -23.31
CA LEU A 992 -9.66 -13.75 -22.94
C LEU A 992 -9.45 -14.65 -24.16
N LYS A 993 -8.21 -15.05 -24.43
CA LYS A 993 -7.83 -16.01 -25.46
C LYS A 993 -7.01 -17.15 -24.89
N VAL A 994 -7.22 -18.35 -25.44
CA VAL A 994 -6.45 -19.56 -25.11
C VAL A 994 -6.31 -20.38 -26.39
N THR A 995 -5.10 -20.82 -26.73
CA THR A 995 -4.89 -21.77 -27.83
C THR A 995 -5.04 -23.19 -27.32
N ALA A 996 -5.70 -24.06 -28.09
CA ALA A 996 -5.97 -25.44 -27.71
C ALA A 996 -5.68 -26.42 -28.85
N TYR A 997 -5.27 -27.64 -28.50
CA TYR A 997 -5.03 -28.74 -29.44
C TYR A 997 -5.36 -30.11 -28.83
N VAL A 998 -5.46 -31.15 -29.67
CA VAL A 998 -5.65 -32.54 -29.23
C VAL A 998 -4.80 -33.52 -30.04
N MET A 999 -4.39 -34.60 -29.40
CA MET A 999 -3.82 -35.79 -30.06
C MET A 999 -4.61 -37.04 -29.68
N ASP A 1000 -4.70 -37.97 -30.63
CA ASP A 1000 -5.36 -39.28 -30.45
C ASP A 1000 -6.82 -39.20 -29.96
N ALA A 1001 -7.50 -38.06 -30.17
CA ALA A 1001 -8.89 -37.81 -29.78
C ALA A 1001 -9.90 -37.87 -30.94
N GLY A 1002 -9.44 -38.13 -32.18
CA GLY A 1002 -10.25 -38.22 -33.39
C GLY A 1002 -10.62 -36.86 -34.03
N ASP A 1003 -11.03 -36.91 -35.30
CA ASP A 1003 -11.20 -35.71 -36.16
C ASP A 1003 -12.49 -34.89 -35.87
N GLY A 1004 -13.29 -35.28 -34.88
CA GLY A 1004 -14.62 -34.73 -34.60
C GLY A 1004 -14.71 -33.89 -33.32
N VAL A 1005 -13.57 -33.59 -32.69
CA VAL A 1005 -13.54 -32.86 -31.42
C VAL A 1005 -13.98 -31.42 -31.62
N GLN A 1006 -14.87 -30.96 -30.75
CA GLN A 1006 -15.20 -29.55 -30.58
C GLN A 1006 -14.56 -29.04 -29.29
N VAL A 1007 -14.19 -27.77 -29.27
CA VAL A 1007 -13.50 -27.15 -28.14
C VAL A 1007 -14.13 -25.79 -27.82
N GLN A 1008 -14.19 -25.44 -26.54
CA GLN A 1008 -14.86 -24.26 -26.04
C GLN A 1008 -14.09 -23.66 -24.86
N LEU A 1009 -13.85 -22.35 -24.91
CA LEU A 1009 -13.33 -21.56 -23.78
C LEU A 1009 -14.50 -21.08 -22.92
N PHE A 1010 -14.35 -21.16 -21.61
CA PHE A 1010 -15.32 -20.69 -20.64
C PHE A 1010 -14.64 -19.93 -19.49
N ALA A 1011 -15.42 -19.08 -18.81
CA ALA A 1011 -15.03 -18.42 -17.58
C ALA A 1011 -16.20 -18.31 -16.60
N LYS A 1012 -15.88 -18.00 -15.35
CA LYS A 1012 -16.81 -17.62 -14.30
C LYS A 1012 -16.48 -16.23 -13.79
N ASP A 1013 -17.50 -15.39 -13.67
CA ASP A 1013 -17.34 -14.11 -12.99
C ASP A 1013 -17.24 -14.28 -11.45
N LYS A 1014 -17.07 -13.16 -10.74
CA LYS A 1014 -17.03 -13.10 -9.27
C LYS A 1014 -18.22 -13.77 -8.57
N ASP A 1015 -19.39 -13.81 -9.22
CA ASP A 1015 -20.61 -14.41 -8.67
C ASP A 1015 -20.76 -15.90 -9.08
N PHE A 1016 -19.70 -16.48 -9.65
CA PHE A 1016 -19.64 -17.84 -10.18
C PHE A 1016 -20.64 -18.11 -11.32
N ALA A 1017 -21.11 -17.07 -12.02
CA ALA A 1017 -21.97 -17.23 -13.19
C ALA A 1017 -21.13 -17.60 -14.42
N TRP A 1018 -21.62 -18.58 -15.18
CA TRP A 1018 -20.92 -19.14 -16.33
C TRP A 1018 -21.02 -18.27 -17.58
N ARG A 1019 -19.91 -18.18 -18.31
CA ARG A 1019 -19.85 -17.63 -19.67
C ARG A 1019 -18.99 -18.53 -20.56
N ASP A 1020 -19.31 -18.58 -21.84
CA ASP A 1020 -18.56 -19.36 -22.83
C ASP A 1020 -18.51 -18.68 -24.20
N GLY A 1021 -17.42 -18.95 -24.95
CA GLY A 1021 -17.17 -18.40 -26.28
C GLY A 1021 -17.87 -19.16 -27.41
N GLY A 1022 -18.69 -20.16 -27.08
CA GLY A 1022 -19.23 -21.13 -28.01
C GLY A 1022 -18.22 -22.23 -28.42
N ALA A 1023 -18.77 -23.37 -28.88
CA ALA A 1023 -17.96 -24.49 -29.35
C ALA A 1023 -17.45 -24.25 -30.78
N VAL A 1024 -16.17 -24.55 -31.00
CA VAL A 1024 -15.46 -24.46 -32.29
C VAL A 1024 -14.93 -25.84 -32.66
N ASP A 1025 -14.96 -26.17 -33.96
CA ASP A 1025 -14.38 -27.43 -34.44
C ASP A 1025 -12.85 -27.37 -34.34
N MET A 1026 -12.23 -28.42 -33.78
CA MET A 1026 -10.78 -28.55 -33.72
C MET A 1026 -10.21 -28.73 -35.13
N VAL A 1027 -9.04 -28.13 -35.40
CA VAL A 1027 -8.37 -28.18 -36.71
C VAL A 1027 -6.91 -28.64 -36.59
N ASP A 1028 -6.34 -29.11 -37.71
CA ASP A 1028 -4.92 -29.46 -37.79
C ASP A 1028 -4.05 -28.27 -37.39
N GLY A 1029 -3.23 -28.46 -36.35
CA GLY A 1029 -2.31 -27.45 -35.82
C GLY A 1029 -2.80 -26.68 -34.58
N GLY A 1030 -4.07 -26.83 -34.18
CA GLY A 1030 -4.64 -26.14 -33.01
C GLY A 1030 -5.58 -25.00 -33.38
N VAL A 1031 -6.30 -24.48 -32.37
CA VAL A 1031 -7.26 -23.38 -32.53
C VAL A 1031 -7.14 -22.40 -31.36
N THR A 1032 -7.09 -21.10 -31.68
CA THR A 1032 -7.20 -20.03 -30.67
C THR A 1032 -8.68 -19.75 -30.39
N LEU A 1033 -9.07 -19.93 -29.14
CA LEU A 1033 -10.39 -19.64 -28.61
C LEU A 1033 -10.42 -18.20 -28.10
N SER A 1034 -11.61 -17.60 -28.06
CA SER A 1034 -11.79 -16.24 -27.59
C SER A 1034 -13.11 -16.12 -26.82
N LEU A 1035 -13.08 -15.38 -25.73
CA LEU A 1035 -14.23 -15.11 -24.86
C LEU A 1035 -14.28 -13.60 -24.57
N ASP A 1036 -15.46 -13.00 -24.79
CA ASP A 1036 -15.75 -11.61 -24.42
C ASP A 1036 -15.94 -11.51 -22.90
N ILE A 1037 -15.14 -10.65 -22.29
CA ILE A 1037 -15.10 -10.38 -20.84
C ILE A 1037 -15.20 -8.88 -20.55
N ALA A 1038 -15.58 -8.04 -21.53
CA ALA A 1038 -15.55 -6.58 -21.41
C ALA A 1038 -16.47 -5.99 -20.33
N ASP A 1039 -17.45 -6.76 -19.86
CA ASP A 1039 -18.36 -6.39 -18.75
C ASP A 1039 -18.01 -7.12 -17.44
N MET A 1040 -16.83 -7.75 -17.35
CA MET A 1040 -16.31 -8.31 -16.10
C MET A 1040 -15.25 -7.39 -15.50
N SER A 1041 -15.41 -7.03 -14.23
CA SER A 1041 -14.34 -6.45 -13.43
C SER A 1041 -13.48 -7.51 -12.73
N GLU A 1042 -14.03 -8.72 -12.53
CA GLU A 1042 -13.36 -9.81 -11.84
C GLU A 1042 -13.81 -11.18 -12.35
N MET A 1043 -12.86 -12.13 -12.39
CA MET A 1043 -13.05 -13.50 -12.85
C MET A 1043 -12.61 -14.51 -11.79
N SER A 1044 -13.52 -15.36 -11.32
CA SER A 1044 -13.23 -16.40 -10.31
C SER A 1044 -12.46 -17.60 -10.87
N GLY A 1045 -12.50 -17.83 -12.18
CA GLY A 1045 -11.79 -18.93 -12.83
C GLY A 1045 -12.19 -19.12 -14.29
N PHE A 1046 -11.38 -19.85 -15.04
CA PHE A 1046 -11.61 -20.10 -16.47
C PHE A 1046 -11.02 -21.46 -16.89
N GLY A 1047 -11.39 -21.90 -18.09
CA GLY A 1047 -10.88 -23.16 -18.61
C GLY A 1047 -11.32 -23.47 -20.03
N VAL A 1048 -10.78 -24.55 -20.57
CA VAL A 1048 -11.08 -25.08 -21.90
C VAL A 1048 -11.75 -26.44 -21.76
N ARG A 1049 -12.87 -26.61 -22.45
CA ARG A 1049 -13.64 -27.85 -22.54
C ARG A 1049 -13.52 -28.43 -23.94
N PHE A 1050 -13.08 -29.68 -24.04
CA PHE A 1050 -13.06 -30.49 -25.25
C PHE A 1050 -14.24 -31.47 -25.22
N MET A 1051 -14.91 -31.65 -26.35
CA MET A 1051 -16.17 -32.39 -26.51
C MET A 1051 -16.10 -33.28 -27.74
N GLY A 1052 -16.79 -34.42 -27.72
CA GLY A 1052 -16.84 -35.39 -28.80
C GLY A 1052 -15.55 -36.19 -29.07
N PRO A 1053 -14.64 -36.45 -28.10
CA PRO A 1053 -13.47 -37.27 -28.38
C PRO A 1053 -13.84 -38.73 -28.70
N VAL A 1054 -13.03 -39.37 -29.55
CA VAL A 1054 -13.16 -40.77 -29.89
C VAL A 1054 -12.43 -41.62 -28.86
N ASN A 1055 -13.17 -42.52 -28.22
CA ASN A 1055 -12.59 -43.53 -27.35
C ASN A 1055 -11.77 -44.56 -28.17
N SER A 1056 -10.48 -44.66 -27.91
CA SER A 1056 -9.53 -45.50 -28.66
C SER A 1056 -8.64 -46.33 -27.73
N ASP A 1057 -7.90 -47.31 -28.28
CA ASP A 1057 -6.93 -48.12 -27.50
C ASP A 1057 -5.67 -47.31 -27.09
N THR A 1058 -5.51 -46.08 -27.61
CA THR A 1058 -4.44 -45.14 -27.27
C THR A 1058 -5.02 -44.05 -26.37
N PRO A 1059 -4.35 -43.68 -25.25
CA PRO A 1059 -4.73 -42.53 -24.44
C PRO A 1059 -4.76 -41.25 -25.28
N SER A 1060 -5.82 -40.46 -25.14
CA SER A 1060 -5.92 -39.16 -25.80
C SER A 1060 -5.22 -38.09 -24.98
N GLN A 1061 -4.72 -37.06 -25.66
CA GLN A 1061 -4.05 -35.91 -25.06
C GLN A 1061 -4.73 -34.62 -25.47
N TYR A 1062 -4.85 -33.70 -24.52
CA TYR A 1062 -5.53 -32.42 -24.67
C TYR A 1062 -4.57 -31.34 -24.22
N PHE A 1063 -4.43 -30.28 -25.00
CA PHE A 1063 -3.43 -29.25 -24.76
C PHE A 1063 -4.07 -27.88 -24.72
N ILE A 1064 -3.56 -27.03 -23.83
CA ILE A 1064 -3.77 -25.59 -23.89
C ILE A 1064 -2.45 -24.85 -23.81
N ASP A 1065 -2.38 -23.72 -24.48
CA ASP A 1065 -1.22 -22.85 -24.54
C ASP A 1065 -1.66 -21.39 -24.74
N ASN A 1066 -0.76 -20.43 -24.53
CA ASN A 1066 -0.96 -19.00 -24.78
C ASN A 1066 -2.28 -18.44 -24.20
N VAL A 1067 -2.37 -18.39 -22.87
CA VAL A 1067 -3.45 -17.68 -22.18
C VAL A 1067 -3.19 -16.18 -22.25
N VAL A 1068 -4.01 -15.42 -22.96
CA VAL A 1068 -3.79 -14.00 -23.27
C VAL A 1068 -5.03 -13.19 -22.93
N PHE A 1069 -4.84 -12.02 -22.33
CA PHE A 1069 -5.88 -11.00 -22.14
C PHE A 1069 -5.64 -9.84 -23.13
N GLU A 1070 -6.70 -9.30 -23.74
CA GLU A 1070 -6.64 -8.18 -24.71
C GLU A 1070 -7.57 -7.03 -24.40
#